data_AF-A0A5C6AFK4-F1
#
_entry.id   AF-A0A5C6AFK4-F1
#
_cell.length_a   1.000
_cell.length_b   1.000
_cell.length_c   1.000
_cell.angle_alpha   90.00
_cell.angle_beta   90.00
_cell.angle_gamma   90.00
#
_symmetry.space_group_name_H-M   'P 1'
#
loop_
_entity.id
_entity.type
_entity.pdbx_description
1 polymer ?
#
loop_
_entity_poly.entity_id
_entity_poly.type
_entity_poly.pdbx_seq_one_letter_code
_entity_poly.pdbx_strand_id
1 'polypeptide(L)'
;MARYADRPAWWRRIGGMGIVLLAAFVVVQAPGCSCRTETPAERTARLAKEEAERIAKEEQRLEEQRRRQPVVLEPARTLPASDGVASLFAKPGHWNAVLQPAKANANDFDGVITYEVVGKGNASFAPPGTPLRLVSRRPLVVARESQKTVDALFYCPPTDNRTPYLRSIVRERRSGDEQQDLTPPLRPLADHQYHFVVFAKEPGRYAFLDSLAAVTAKLPNRINTSAIDGPTGRVDAAKNYRVVAVPADVSPGEAALPDNPLAWTSIAYVVWDEVDPETLRPAQRDALVDWLNWGGQLIVNGPDSLDLLRGSFLEPLLPATSDGAREIEPDELERMESRWSVGTRGRPLLKTGVWTGVQLNPADGSRSLPGLTDLVIERRIGRGRVLVTAMQLADRRLINWSAGVDNLFNAAILRRPPRRFVPRETFTDSNRQEAAALWADGDPLRVDPLFNTAWRGFVRDTHRDPDNLALRFQDEDANNGLPPMATGFPGQPNFPSLPSASAGTGEFLSLQPAPVSGGAGAINDFGAVASAVRKTLRESAGVSVPDSRFVIGCLAAYLFVLVPANWGFFVAIRRVELAWAAAPLIALGAAWVVVQQAQLDIGFVRSRTEIAVLELQPDTPRGLLTRFTALYTSLSTTYEMEFDNPAVATPFPRSAPNEQTTLGAPATVAYERQEKTRLRDLAVSSATTEFVRSEEMIDIGAASVAGSSVPGAIRLAKGPNGGPRLENRTAWRLEDVMVVGRPDGLRGEARLEGCWLGDLEPGAVANVAFLPVDRETPDSLPFPRERADAAKVRGGDEATRLDLDTVMSLALDAVRYEPGERRVIARVSQVLPGLAIEPSSSQQKGATLVVGALGYGPLPIPLADANGPQDIN
;
A
#
# COMPACT_ATOMS: atom_id res chain seq x y z
N MET A 1 29.73 12.47 58.85
CA MET A 1 30.33 11.71 59.98
C MET A 1 30.44 10.26 59.50
N ALA A 2 31.58 9.58 59.38
CA ALA A 2 32.80 9.61 60.19
C ALA A 2 34.09 9.33 59.35
N ARG A 3 35.10 10.15 59.65
CA ARG A 3 36.57 9.94 59.75
C ARG A 3 37.31 8.92 58.86
N TYR A 4 38.11 9.53 57.97
CA TYR A 4 39.53 9.27 57.73
C TYR A 4 40.33 8.91 59.01
N ALA A 5 41.09 7.81 58.99
CA ALA A 5 42.47 7.67 59.51
C ALA A 5 42.86 6.19 59.62
N ASP A 6 43.83 5.74 58.80
CA ASP A 6 45.10 5.23 59.32
C ASP A 6 46.09 5.02 58.17
N ARG A 7 47.26 5.65 58.31
CA ARG A 7 48.45 5.44 57.49
C ARG A 7 49.52 4.85 58.40
N PRO A 8 50.48 4.09 57.83
CA PRO A 8 51.85 4.17 58.34
C PRO A 8 52.76 4.89 57.34
N ALA A 9 53.39 5.95 57.84
CA ALA A 9 54.36 6.77 57.15
C ALA A 9 55.78 6.20 57.33
N TRP A 10 56.39 5.64 56.28
CA TRP A 10 57.84 5.37 56.26
C TRP A 10 58.54 5.38 54.88
N TRP A 11 57.91 5.85 53.79
CA TRP A 11 58.59 5.90 52.45
C TRP A 11 58.80 7.30 51.86
N ARG A 12 58.50 8.38 52.61
CA ARG A 12 58.75 9.77 52.15
C ARG A 12 60.20 10.26 52.32
N ARG A 13 61.18 9.38 52.46
CA ARG A 13 62.61 9.77 52.61
C ARG A 13 63.60 8.83 51.91
N ILE A 14 63.37 8.47 50.65
CA ILE A 14 64.46 8.23 49.67
C ILE A 14 64.04 8.85 48.31
N GLY A 15 63.46 10.05 48.36
CA GLY A 15 63.37 10.94 47.22
C GLY A 15 64.64 11.77 47.19
N GLY A 16 65.51 11.54 46.22
CA GLY A 16 66.68 12.42 46.02
C GLY A 16 67.86 11.83 45.26
N MET A 17 68.05 10.50 45.22
CA MET A 17 69.32 9.94 44.72
C MET A 17 69.18 8.78 43.71
N GLY A 18 67.96 8.37 43.36
CA GLY A 18 67.67 7.41 42.28
C GLY A 18 67.30 8.03 40.93
N ILE A 19 67.04 9.34 40.89
CA ILE A 19 66.62 10.07 39.67
C ILE A 19 67.83 10.64 38.90
N VAL A 20 68.99 10.74 39.54
CA VAL A 20 70.23 11.25 38.91
C VAL A 20 71.03 10.14 38.18
N LEU A 21 70.84 8.87 38.54
CA LEU A 21 71.48 7.73 37.85
C LEU A 21 70.68 7.17 36.66
N LEU A 22 69.39 7.51 36.55
CA LEU A 22 68.55 7.20 35.38
C LEU A 22 68.60 8.30 34.30
N ALA A 23 69.00 9.51 34.66
CA ALA A 23 69.27 10.61 33.74
C ALA A 23 70.65 10.54 33.05
N ALA A 24 71.58 9.73 33.59
CA ALA A 24 72.94 9.57 33.05
C ALA A 24 73.10 8.38 32.09
N PHE A 25 72.09 7.51 31.94
CA PHE A 25 72.15 6.34 31.04
C PHE A 25 71.34 6.51 29.74
N VAL A 26 70.62 7.62 29.56
CA VAL A 26 69.85 7.91 28.33
C VAL A 26 70.54 8.96 27.43
N VAL A 27 71.69 9.50 27.84
CA VAL A 27 72.46 10.51 27.07
C VAL A 27 73.47 9.91 26.08
N VAL A 28 73.48 8.58 25.84
CA VAL A 28 74.44 7.94 24.90
C VAL A 28 73.78 7.22 23.70
N GLN A 29 72.48 7.37 23.46
CA GLN A 29 71.84 6.82 22.24
C GLN A 29 70.82 7.79 21.63
N ALA A 30 71.28 8.99 21.25
CA ALA A 30 70.52 9.89 20.40
C ALA A 30 70.99 9.76 18.93
N PRO A 31 70.17 9.22 18.01
CA PRO A 31 70.26 9.63 16.62
C PRO A 31 69.50 10.95 16.44
N GLY A 32 70.26 12.00 16.18
CA GLY A 32 69.89 13.19 15.40
C GLY A 32 68.50 13.79 15.59
N CYS A 33 68.44 14.86 16.38
CA CYS A 33 67.39 15.87 16.27
C CYS A 33 67.56 16.61 14.92
N SER A 34 66.76 16.22 13.92
CA SER A 34 66.68 16.88 12.62
C SER A 34 65.47 17.81 12.62
N CYS A 35 65.70 19.11 12.86
CA CYS A 35 64.72 20.17 12.63
C CYS A 35 64.51 20.36 11.12
N ARG A 36 63.79 19.44 10.48
CA ARG A 36 63.32 19.59 9.09
C ARG A 36 61.88 20.10 9.15
N THR A 37 61.64 21.30 8.62
CA THR A 37 60.29 21.83 8.42
C THR A 37 59.57 20.92 7.42
N GLU A 38 58.55 20.23 7.91
CA GLU A 38 57.74 19.28 7.15
C GLU A 38 57.16 19.96 5.91
N THR A 39 57.43 19.38 4.73
CA THR A 39 56.87 19.91 3.48
C THR A 39 55.34 19.66 3.44
N PRO A 40 54.54 20.49 2.76
CA PRO A 40 53.09 20.30 2.68
C PRO A 40 52.68 18.89 2.19
N ALA A 41 53.48 18.28 1.30
CA ALA A 41 53.27 16.94 0.79
C ALA A 41 53.53 15.82 1.82
N GLU A 42 54.58 15.96 2.64
CA GLU A 42 54.88 15.03 3.75
C GLU A 42 53.78 15.09 4.82
N ARG A 43 53.26 16.30 5.10
CA ARG A 43 52.14 16.49 6.03
C ARG A 43 50.86 15.82 5.54
N THR A 44 50.53 15.92 4.24
CA THR A 44 49.36 15.23 3.67
C THR A 44 49.51 13.71 3.68
N ALA A 45 50.71 13.19 3.43
CA ALA A 45 50.97 11.75 3.47
C ALA A 45 50.90 11.19 4.90
N ARG A 46 51.41 11.92 5.90
CA ARG A 46 51.27 11.54 7.31
C ARG A 46 49.81 11.54 7.75
N LEU A 47 49.05 12.59 7.42
CA LEU A 47 47.62 12.67 7.74
C LEU A 47 46.82 11.54 7.09
N ALA A 48 47.11 11.20 5.83
CA ALA A 48 46.49 10.07 5.13
C ALA A 48 46.85 8.72 5.80
N LYS A 49 48.08 8.55 6.25
CA LYS A 49 48.52 7.35 6.97
C LYS A 49 47.89 7.24 8.36
N GLU A 50 47.84 8.34 9.12
CA GLU A 50 47.18 8.42 10.42
C GLU A 50 45.67 8.16 10.29
N GLU A 51 45.02 8.66 9.23
CA GLU A 51 43.62 8.40 8.92
C GLU A 51 43.40 6.93 8.54
N ALA A 52 44.25 6.35 7.71
CA ALA A 52 44.19 4.93 7.37
C ALA A 52 44.40 4.01 8.59
N GLU A 53 45.36 4.33 9.47
CA GLU A 53 45.57 3.59 10.72
C GLU A 53 44.40 3.74 11.70
N ARG A 54 43.76 4.92 11.75
CA ARG A 54 42.55 5.15 12.56
C ARG A 54 41.38 4.32 12.03
N ILE A 55 41.15 4.33 10.71
CA ILE A 55 40.12 3.51 10.04
C ILE A 55 40.37 2.03 10.31
N ALA A 56 41.60 1.54 10.15
CA ALA A 56 41.94 0.13 10.39
C ALA A 56 41.73 -0.28 11.86
N LYS A 57 42.11 0.57 12.83
CA LYS A 57 41.84 0.31 14.26
C LYS A 57 40.34 0.31 14.57
N GLU A 58 39.58 1.20 13.94
CA GLU A 58 38.13 1.28 14.09
C GLU A 58 37.42 0.06 13.49
N GLU A 59 37.85 -0.38 12.31
CA GLU A 59 37.41 -1.63 11.66
C GLU A 59 37.71 -2.85 12.54
N GLN A 60 38.92 -2.98 13.08
CA GLN A 60 39.27 -4.06 14.00
C GLN A 60 38.40 -4.07 15.26
N ARG A 61 38.13 -2.89 15.83
CA ARG A 61 37.25 -2.77 17.00
C ARG A 61 35.81 -3.16 16.67
N LEU A 62 35.30 -2.74 15.51
CA LEU A 62 33.97 -3.11 15.02
C LEU A 62 33.86 -4.62 14.76
N GLU A 63 34.90 -5.23 14.19
CA GLU A 63 34.95 -6.67 13.95
C GLU A 63 34.97 -7.47 15.27
N GLU A 64 35.76 -7.03 16.24
CA GLU A 64 35.78 -7.65 17.58
C GLU A 64 34.43 -7.49 18.29
N GLN A 65 33.79 -6.32 18.18
CA GLN A 65 32.43 -6.10 18.68
C GLN A 65 31.41 -7.02 17.99
N ARG A 66 31.47 -7.15 16.66
CA ARG A 66 30.61 -8.06 15.89
C ARG A 66 30.78 -9.51 16.34
N ARG A 67 32.00 -9.99 16.57
CA ARG A 67 32.27 -11.36 17.04
C ARG A 67 31.73 -11.64 18.44
N ARG A 68 31.63 -10.62 19.31
CA ARG A 68 31.08 -10.74 20.67
C ARG A 68 29.55 -10.77 20.70
N GLN A 69 28.88 -10.23 19.69
CA GLN A 69 27.42 -10.27 19.59
C GLN A 69 26.94 -11.70 19.31
N PRO A 70 25.83 -12.17 19.89
CA PRO A 70 25.30 -13.50 19.63
C PRO A 70 24.84 -13.66 18.17
N VAL A 71 24.24 -12.62 17.61
CA VAL A 71 23.82 -12.54 16.21
C VAL A 71 24.33 -11.25 15.58
N VAL A 72 24.77 -11.35 14.34
CA VAL A 72 25.09 -10.22 13.47
C VAL A 72 24.00 -10.12 12.42
N LEU A 73 23.37 -8.95 12.32
CA LEU A 73 22.44 -8.65 11.25
C LEU A 73 23.21 -7.98 10.10
N GLU A 74 22.94 -8.43 8.89
CA GLU A 74 23.42 -7.73 7.69
C GLU A 74 22.45 -6.58 7.35
N PRO A 75 22.87 -5.61 6.50
CA PRO A 75 22.01 -4.52 6.08
C PRO A 75 20.71 -5.05 5.47
N ALA A 76 19.58 -4.59 6.00
CA ALA A 76 18.28 -4.87 5.44
C ALA A 76 18.15 -4.32 4.01
N ARG A 77 17.35 -5.00 3.18
CA ARG A 77 16.98 -4.59 1.83
C ARG A 77 15.45 -4.60 1.71
N THR A 78 14.85 -3.50 1.25
CA THR A 78 13.41 -3.44 0.96
C THR A 78 13.13 -4.03 -0.41
N LEU A 79 12.06 -4.82 -0.55
CA LEU A 79 11.71 -5.43 -1.83
C LEU A 79 10.71 -4.57 -2.62
N PRO A 80 10.81 -4.53 -3.96
CA PRO A 80 11.80 -5.22 -4.79
C PRO A 80 13.22 -4.65 -4.61
N ALA A 81 14.25 -5.51 -4.70
CA ALA A 81 15.65 -5.10 -4.48
C ALA A 81 16.58 -5.54 -5.62
N SER A 82 17.63 -4.74 -5.86
CA SER A 82 18.73 -5.06 -6.77
C SER A 82 20.01 -5.44 -6.03
N ASP A 83 20.98 -5.99 -6.76
CA ASP A 83 22.32 -6.22 -6.24
C ASP A 83 23.15 -4.92 -6.16
N GLY A 84 24.07 -4.86 -5.20
CA GLY A 84 25.12 -3.84 -5.12
C GLY A 84 24.91 -2.72 -4.10
N VAL A 85 23.71 -2.15 -3.95
CA VAL A 85 23.47 -1.05 -2.98
C VAL A 85 22.22 -1.31 -2.15
N ALA A 86 22.40 -1.49 -0.84
CA ALA A 86 21.30 -1.53 0.13
C ALA A 86 20.62 -0.15 0.18
N SER A 87 19.62 0.05 -0.67
CA SER A 87 18.73 1.21 -0.61
C SER A 87 17.40 0.76 -0.03
N LEU A 88 17.03 1.33 1.12
CA LEU A 88 15.78 1.03 1.79
C LEU A 88 14.70 1.99 1.33
N PHE A 89 14.19 1.78 0.13
CA PHE A 89 13.04 2.53 -0.38
C PHE A 89 11.75 1.95 0.20
N ALA A 90 10.87 2.81 0.67
CA ALA A 90 9.55 2.40 1.15
C ALA A 90 8.50 3.34 0.58
N LYS A 91 7.35 2.81 0.17
CA LYS A 91 6.22 3.65 -0.24
C LYS A 91 5.33 3.94 0.97
N PRO A 92 5.17 5.21 1.41
CA PRO A 92 4.28 5.56 2.52
C PRO A 92 2.84 5.17 2.23
N GLY A 93 2.09 4.71 3.23
CA GLY A 93 0.74 4.16 3.07
C GLY A 93 0.68 2.74 2.52
N HIS A 94 1.81 2.10 2.19
CA HIS A 94 1.85 0.72 1.69
C HIS A 94 2.51 -0.23 2.70
N TRP A 95 2.16 -1.50 2.58
CA TRP A 95 2.96 -2.58 3.14
C TRP A 95 4.17 -2.81 2.26
N ASN A 96 5.34 -2.84 2.88
CA ASN A 96 6.63 -3.03 2.21
C ASN A 96 7.24 -4.33 2.73
N ALA A 97 7.93 -5.07 1.86
CA ALA A 97 8.67 -6.26 2.26
C ALA A 97 10.13 -5.93 2.54
N VAL A 98 10.75 -6.65 3.47
CA VAL A 98 12.17 -6.53 3.83
C VAL A 98 12.80 -7.91 3.85
N LEU A 99 13.97 -8.02 3.22
CA LEU A 99 14.90 -9.13 3.41
C LEU A 99 16.06 -8.65 4.27
N GLN A 100 16.35 -9.39 5.33
CA GLN A 100 17.51 -9.13 6.17
C GLN A 100 18.21 -10.44 6.53
N PRO A 101 19.44 -10.65 6.05
CA PRO A 101 20.24 -11.79 6.48
C PRO A 101 20.69 -11.62 7.93
N ALA A 102 20.63 -12.73 8.68
CA ALA A 102 21.08 -12.82 10.07
C ALA A 102 22.03 -14.00 10.22
N LYS A 103 23.18 -13.77 10.84
CA LYS A 103 24.21 -14.79 11.08
C LYS A 103 24.43 -14.97 12.58
N ALA A 104 24.36 -16.20 13.07
CA ALA A 104 24.72 -16.51 14.45
C ALA A 104 26.25 -16.72 14.57
N ASN A 105 26.84 -16.20 15.63
CA ASN A 105 28.28 -16.32 15.86
C ASN A 105 28.63 -17.59 16.67
N ALA A 106 28.77 -17.45 17.98
CA ALA A 106 29.38 -18.49 18.83
C ALA A 106 28.41 -19.61 19.26
N ASN A 107 27.12 -19.31 19.35
CA ASN A 107 26.08 -20.21 19.84
C ASN A 107 24.88 -20.21 18.90
N ASP A 108 24.04 -21.24 19.00
CA ASP A 108 22.71 -21.22 18.40
C ASP A 108 21.92 -20.04 18.96
N PHE A 109 21.23 -19.32 18.08
CA PHE A 109 20.38 -18.21 18.45
C PHE A 109 18.91 -18.62 18.33
N ASP A 110 18.14 -18.40 19.40
CA ASP A 110 16.68 -18.50 19.41
C ASP A 110 16.09 -17.21 19.99
N GLY A 111 15.43 -16.44 19.14
CA GLY A 111 14.86 -15.17 19.50
C GLY A 111 13.79 -14.69 18.54
N VAL A 112 13.53 -13.40 18.59
CA VAL A 112 12.56 -12.71 17.73
C VAL A 112 13.22 -11.46 17.18
N ILE A 113 13.05 -11.22 15.89
CA ILE A 113 13.40 -9.96 15.24
C ILE A 113 12.14 -9.11 15.05
N THR A 114 12.24 -7.84 15.40
CA THR A 114 11.15 -6.85 15.32
C THR A 114 11.55 -5.72 14.38
N TYR A 115 10.69 -5.44 13.41
CA TYR A 115 10.79 -4.33 12.48
C TYR A 115 9.78 -3.25 12.83
N GLU A 116 10.24 -2.00 12.80
CA GLU A 116 9.36 -0.87 13.04
C GLU A 116 9.84 0.40 12.32
N VAL A 117 8.90 1.15 11.76
CA VAL A 117 9.16 2.47 11.20
C VAL A 117 9.05 3.54 12.29
N VAL A 118 10.16 4.23 12.54
CA VAL A 118 10.27 5.28 13.57
C VAL A 118 10.86 6.56 13.00
N GLY A 119 10.53 7.69 13.61
CA GLY A 119 11.14 8.98 13.31
C GLY A 119 12.49 9.16 14.02
N LYS A 120 13.10 10.34 13.81
CA LYS A 120 14.34 10.73 14.50
C LYS A 120 14.17 10.60 16.02
N GLY A 121 15.15 9.99 16.69
CA GLY A 121 15.10 9.77 18.14
C GLY A 121 14.08 8.70 18.58
N ASN A 122 13.71 7.76 17.71
CA ASN A 122 12.72 6.70 17.96
C ASN A 122 11.28 7.22 18.20
N ALA A 123 10.95 8.42 17.70
CA ALA A 123 9.59 8.94 17.74
C ALA A 123 8.64 8.02 16.95
N SER A 124 7.45 7.75 17.47
CA SER A 124 6.49 6.90 16.77
C SER A 124 5.77 7.67 15.66
N PHE A 125 5.46 6.99 14.56
CA PHE A 125 4.54 7.48 13.52
C PHE A 125 3.12 6.91 13.69
N ALA A 126 2.74 6.54 14.92
CA ALA A 126 1.40 6.01 15.18
C ALA A 126 0.31 6.92 14.60
N PRO A 127 -0.66 6.37 13.84
CA PRO A 127 -1.73 7.17 13.25
C PRO A 127 -2.49 7.94 14.33
N PRO A 128 -2.92 9.19 14.07
CA PRO A 128 -3.76 9.91 15.01
C PRO A 128 -5.06 9.13 15.27
N GLY A 129 -5.54 9.15 16.51
CA GLY A 129 -6.82 8.53 16.90
C GLY A 129 -6.76 7.03 17.25
N THR A 130 -5.58 6.41 17.32
CA THR A 130 -5.41 5.04 17.86
C THR A 130 -4.40 5.00 19.02
N PRO A 131 -4.71 4.32 20.14
CA PRO A 131 -3.74 4.07 21.21
C PRO A 131 -2.77 2.92 20.87
N LEU A 132 -2.84 2.36 19.67
CA LEU A 132 -2.09 1.17 19.28
C LEU A 132 -0.95 1.53 18.35
N ARG A 133 0.22 0.95 18.60
CA ARG A 133 1.44 1.06 17.79
C ARG A 133 1.75 -0.30 17.17
N LEU A 134 1.81 -0.34 15.85
CA LEU A 134 2.10 -1.56 15.10
C LEU A 134 3.60 -1.82 15.04
N VAL A 135 4.00 -3.05 15.34
CA VAL A 135 5.35 -3.58 15.09
C VAL A 135 5.24 -4.88 14.31
N SER A 136 6.21 -5.20 13.46
CA SER A 136 6.25 -6.48 12.75
C SER A 136 7.26 -7.41 13.39
N ARG A 137 6.86 -8.62 13.79
CA ARG A 137 7.70 -9.60 14.49
C ARG A 137 7.86 -10.86 13.67
N ARG A 138 9.06 -11.44 13.69
CA ARG A 138 9.38 -12.76 13.11
C ARG A 138 10.23 -13.56 14.09
N PRO A 139 9.95 -14.86 14.33
CA PRO A 139 10.89 -15.73 15.01
C PRO A 139 12.21 -15.80 14.23
N LEU A 140 13.32 -15.68 14.96
CA LEU A 140 14.67 -15.78 14.42
C LEU A 140 15.38 -16.92 15.15
N VAL A 141 15.41 -18.08 14.48
CA VAL A 141 16.17 -19.25 14.91
C VAL A 141 17.27 -19.50 13.88
N VAL A 142 18.52 -19.41 14.32
CA VAL A 142 19.71 -19.52 13.47
C VAL A 142 20.72 -20.41 14.20
N ALA A 143 21.14 -21.48 13.54
CA ALA A 143 22.16 -22.38 14.11
C ALA A 143 23.52 -21.68 14.13
N ARG A 144 24.39 -22.09 15.06
CA ARG A 144 25.76 -21.58 15.18
C ARG A 144 26.48 -21.55 13.82
N GLU A 145 27.17 -20.44 13.56
CA GLU A 145 27.96 -20.21 12.33
C GLU A 145 27.17 -20.30 11.01
N SER A 146 25.84 -20.43 11.07
CA SER A 146 24.96 -20.44 9.91
C SER A 146 24.33 -19.07 9.67
N GLN A 147 23.83 -18.89 8.45
CA GLN A 147 23.13 -17.68 8.02
C GLN A 147 21.71 -18.03 7.63
N LYS A 148 20.76 -17.18 8.04
CA LYS A 148 19.35 -17.28 7.66
C LYS A 148 18.85 -15.92 7.21
N THR A 149 18.17 -15.89 6.07
CA THR A 149 17.52 -14.69 5.58
C THR A 149 16.12 -14.58 6.18
N VAL A 150 15.85 -13.46 6.86
CA VAL A 150 14.52 -13.12 7.36
C VAL A 150 13.79 -12.35 6.28
N ASP A 151 12.66 -12.89 5.83
CA ASP A 151 11.68 -12.19 5.00
C ASP A 151 10.58 -11.66 5.91
N ALA A 152 10.28 -10.37 5.93
CA ALA A 152 9.21 -9.80 6.74
C ALA A 152 8.44 -8.72 5.98
N LEU A 153 7.23 -8.43 6.42
CA LEU A 153 6.50 -7.24 5.99
C LEU A 153 6.57 -6.19 7.09
N PHE A 154 6.56 -4.92 6.71
CA PHE A 154 6.36 -3.79 7.61
C PHE A 154 5.48 -2.75 6.95
N TYR A 155 4.65 -2.08 7.74
CA TYR A 155 3.84 -0.96 7.26
C TYR A 155 4.64 0.34 7.36
N CYS A 156 4.69 1.11 6.27
CA CYS A 156 5.27 2.46 6.29
C CYS A 156 4.14 3.48 6.37
N PRO A 157 3.85 4.08 7.54
CA PRO A 157 2.79 5.08 7.65
C PRO A 157 3.16 6.38 6.91
N PRO A 158 2.19 7.25 6.58
CA PRO A 158 2.45 8.62 6.14
C PRO A 158 3.40 9.33 7.10
N THR A 159 4.43 10.01 6.57
CA THR A 159 5.53 10.54 7.41
C THR A 159 5.50 12.05 7.61
N ASP A 160 4.53 12.77 7.05
CA ASP A 160 4.40 14.25 7.11
C ASP A 160 5.73 14.97 6.80
N ASN A 161 6.41 14.56 5.72
CA ASN A 161 7.73 15.06 5.31
C ASN A 161 8.88 14.86 6.32
N ARG A 162 8.68 14.07 7.38
CA ARG A 162 9.76 13.64 8.29
C ARG A 162 10.47 12.43 7.71
N THR A 163 11.79 12.35 7.91
CA THR A 163 12.57 11.18 7.49
C THR A 163 12.22 9.96 8.34
N PRO A 164 11.68 8.88 7.74
CA PRO A 164 11.47 7.62 8.43
C PRO A 164 12.77 6.83 8.57
N TYR A 165 12.85 5.98 9.59
CA TYR A 165 13.94 5.05 9.84
C TYR A 165 13.35 3.65 10.08
N LEU A 166 14.04 2.62 9.58
CA LEU A 166 13.66 1.24 9.86
C LEU A 166 14.47 0.74 11.05
N ARG A 167 13.80 0.62 12.20
CA ARG A 167 14.40 0.10 13.41
C ARG A 167 14.27 -1.43 13.44
N SER A 168 15.40 -2.12 13.52
CA SER A 168 15.48 -3.57 13.66
C SER A 168 16.00 -3.91 15.05
N ILE A 169 15.20 -4.65 15.83
CA ILE A 169 15.54 -5.06 17.20
C ILE A 169 15.50 -6.58 17.26
N VAL A 170 16.57 -7.19 17.72
CA VAL A 170 16.66 -8.62 17.98
C VAL A 170 16.59 -8.83 19.48
N ARG A 171 15.68 -9.72 19.91
CA ARG A 171 15.52 -10.08 21.31
C ARG A 171 15.71 -11.56 21.47
N GLU A 172 16.65 -11.96 22.32
CA GLU A 172 16.87 -13.37 22.64
C GLU A 172 15.77 -13.87 23.59
N ARG A 173 15.23 -15.08 23.32
CA ARG A 173 14.08 -15.61 24.08
C ARG A 173 14.45 -16.01 25.51
N ARG A 174 15.68 -16.48 25.74
CA ARG A 174 16.12 -17.04 27.05
C ARG A 174 16.61 -15.97 28.02
N SER A 175 17.54 -15.12 27.59
CA SER A 175 18.11 -14.04 28.40
C SER A 175 17.19 -12.83 28.48
N GLY A 176 16.36 -12.62 27.44
CA GLY A 176 15.60 -11.39 27.26
C GLY A 176 16.45 -10.22 26.77
N ASP A 177 17.74 -10.43 26.51
CA ASP A 177 18.66 -9.39 26.06
C ASP A 177 18.20 -8.83 24.71
N GLU A 178 18.09 -7.50 24.65
CA GLU A 178 17.74 -6.76 23.45
C GLU A 178 19.01 -6.23 22.78
N GLN A 179 19.24 -6.67 21.56
CA GLN A 179 20.27 -6.17 20.70
C GLN A 179 19.62 -5.31 19.61
N GLN A 180 19.91 -4.02 19.64
CA GLN A 180 19.62 -3.13 18.51
C GLN A 180 20.87 -3.08 17.63
N ASP A 181 20.71 -3.40 16.35
CA ASP A 181 21.83 -3.40 15.39
C ASP A 181 21.98 -2.02 14.73
N LEU A 182 21.22 -1.77 13.67
CA LEU A 182 21.24 -0.53 12.90
C LEU A 182 19.81 -0.02 12.70
N THR A 183 19.66 1.31 12.70
CA THR A 183 18.40 1.98 12.37
C THR A 183 18.64 2.85 11.13
N PRO A 184 18.80 2.22 9.96
CA PRO A 184 19.10 2.94 8.72
C PRO A 184 17.90 3.83 8.30
N PRO A 185 18.18 5.00 7.70
CA PRO A 185 17.13 5.88 7.19
C PRO A 185 16.42 5.21 6.00
N LEU A 186 15.10 5.15 6.07
CA LEU A 186 14.25 4.80 4.94
C LEU A 186 14.20 5.99 3.97
N ARG A 187 14.12 5.68 2.67
CA ARG A 187 13.91 6.66 1.60
C ARG A 187 12.46 6.56 1.15
N PRO A 188 11.55 7.42 1.65
CA PRO A 188 10.15 7.37 1.23
C PRO A 188 10.06 7.71 -0.26
N LEU A 189 9.30 6.91 -1.02
CA LEU A 189 8.90 7.29 -2.38
C LEU A 189 7.86 8.41 -2.30
N ALA A 190 7.95 9.38 -3.22
CA ALA A 190 6.89 10.36 -3.41
C ALA A 190 5.59 9.70 -3.89
N ASP A 191 4.47 10.39 -3.76
CA ASP A 191 3.13 9.85 -4.05
C ASP A 191 3.04 9.27 -5.47
N HIS A 192 3.58 10.00 -6.45
CA HIS A 192 3.64 9.59 -7.87
C HIS A 192 4.73 8.58 -8.20
N GLN A 193 5.67 8.29 -7.29
CA GLN A 193 6.79 7.40 -7.54
C GLN A 193 6.44 5.95 -7.27
N TYR A 194 6.72 5.07 -8.25
CA TYR A 194 6.52 3.64 -8.13
C TYR A 194 7.77 2.86 -8.56
N HIS A 195 7.84 1.58 -8.23
CA HIS A 195 8.89 0.70 -8.72
C HIS A 195 8.59 0.25 -10.16
N PHE A 196 9.62 0.24 -10.98
CA PHE A 196 9.66 -0.41 -12.28
C PHE A 196 10.65 -1.57 -12.16
N VAL A 197 10.15 -2.79 -12.10
CA VAL A 197 10.96 -3.98 -11.90
C VAL A 197 11.47 -4.48 -13.25
N VAL A 198 12.78 -4.71 -13.34
CA VAL A 198 13.40 -5.43 -14.44
C VAL A 198 13.81 -6.80 -13.90
N PHE A 199 13.05 -7.82 -14.26
CA PHE A 199 13.35 -9.21 -13.95
C PHE A 199 13.86 -9.88 -15.21
N ALA A 200 15.19 -9.92 -15.33
CA ALA A 200 15.86 -10.32 -16.55
C ALA A 200 17.09 -11.17 -16.23
N LYS A 201 17.46 -12.06 -17.16
CA LYS A 201 18.74 -12.79 -17.11
C LYS A 201 19.95 -11.86 -17.13
N GLU A 202 19.87 -10.79 -17.94
CA GLU A 202 20.89 -9.73 -17.99
C GLU A 202 20.28 -8.35 -17.70
N PRO A 203 20.02 -8.00 -16.42
CA PRO A 203 19.32 -6.75 -16.07
C PRO A 203 20.06 -5.49 -16.54
N GLY A 204 21.39 -5.55 -16.68
CA GLY A 204 22.22 -4.43 -17.16
C GLY A 204 21.85 -3.94 -18.56
N ARG A 205 21.21 -4.78 -19.41
CA ARG A 205 20.72 -4.37 -20.74
C ARG A 205 19.65 -3.26 -20.67
N TYR A 206 18.97 -3.13 -19.53
CA TYR A 206 17.88 -2.18 -19.32
C TYR A 206 18.32 -0.89 -18.62
N ALA A 207 19.62 -0.65 -18.47
CA ALA A 207 20.12 0.60 -17.89
C ALA A 207 19.63 1.86 -18.66
N PHE A 208 19.25 1.72 -19.94
CA PHE A 208 18.66 2.80 -20.73
C PHE A 208 17.29 3.26 -20.22
N LEU A 209 16.54 2.45 -19.46
CA LEU A 209 15.23 2.86 -18.96
C LEU A 209 15.31 4.11 -18.09
N ASP A 210 16.36 4.24 -17.27
CA ASP A 210 16.58 5.42 -16.42
C ASP A 210 16.78 6.72 -17.21
N SER A 211 17.20 6.64 -18.48
CA SER A 211 17.40 7.81 -19.35
C SER A 211 16.16 8.24 -20.13
N LEU A 212 15.11 7.41 -20.16
CA LEU A 212 13.84 7.73 -20.79
C LEU A 212 13.13 8.85 -20.01
N ALA A 213 12.60 9.84 -20.72
CA ALA A 213 11.73 10.86 -20.14
C ALA A 213 10.40 10.26 -19.64
N ALA A 214 10.04 9.04 -20.08
CA ALA A 214 8.92 8.29 -19.51
C ALA A 214 9.20 7.90 -18.04
N VAL A 215 10.46 7.61 -17.71
CA VAL A 215 10.91 7.21 -16.37
C VAL A 215 11.34 8.39 -15.52
N THR A 216 12.14 9.29 -16.10
CA THR A 216 12.62 10.51 -15.45
C THR A 216 12.24 11.73 -16.28
N ALA A 217 11.11 12.35 -15.95
CA ALA A 217 10.60 13.52 -16.66
C ALA A 217 11.07 14.81 -15.98
N LYS A 218 11.97 15.56 -16.62
CA LYS A 218 12.37 16.88 -16.11
C LYS A 218 11.17 17.83 -16.15
N LEU A 219 10.94 18.53 -15.03
CA LEU A 219 9.89 19.54 -14.90
C LEU A 219 10.39 20.93 -15.36
N PRO A 220 9.51 21.83 -15.82
CA PRO A 220 9.87 23.22 -16.12
C PRO A 220 10.47 23.96 -14.90
N ASN A 221 11.41 24.89 -15.11
CA ASN A 221 12.06 25.64 -14.03
C ASN A 221 11.11 26.54 -13.21
N ARG A 222 9.98 26.94 -13.80
CA ARG A 222 8.92 27.65 -13.06
C ARG A 222 8.27 26.80 -11.96
N ILE A 223 8.51 25.48 -11.94
CA ILE A 223 7.98 24.57 -10.92
C ILE A 223 9.02 24.37 -9.83
N ASN A 224 8.72 24.84 -8.62
CA ASN A 224 9.53 24.62 -7.43
C ASN A 224 9.19 23.25 -6.80
N THR A 225 10.16 22.33 -6.81
CA THR A 225 10.01 20.95 -6.30
C THR A 225 10.56 20.76 -4.89
N SER A 226 11.07 21.82 -4.25
CA SER A 226 11.77 21.73 -2.95
C SER A 226 10.92 21.10 -1.83
N ALA A 227 9.60 21.25 -1.87
CA ALA A 227 8.68 20.65 -0.91
C ALA A 227 8.61 19.11 -1.01
N ILE A 228 8.89 18.53 -2.19
CA ILE A 228 8.94 17.08 -2.43
C ILE A 228 10.37 16.56 -2.32
N ASP A 229 11.34 17.24 -2.91
CA ASP A 229 12.75 16.83 -2.90
C ASP A 229 13.34 16.82 -1.48
N GLY A 230 12.76 17.65 -0.62
CA GLY A 230 13.16 17.88 0.75
C GLY A 230 14.48 18.64 0.86
N PRO A 231 14.88 19.05 2.08
CA PRO A 231 16.06 19.89 2.31
C PRO A 231 17.40 19.23 1.94
N THR A 232 17.39 17.95 1.55
CA THR A 232 18.58 17.17 1.18
C THR A 232 18.54 16.62 -0.24
N GLY A 233 17.49 16.92 -1.03
CA GLY A 233 17.35 16.41 -2.40
C GLY A 233 17.34 14.88 -2.50
N ARG A 234 16.91 14.19 -1.44
CA ARG A 234 16.99 12.71 -1.33
C ARG A 234 15.92 12.01 -2.15
N VAL A 235 14.81 12.71 -2.39
CA VAL A 235 13.76 12.32 -3.34
C VAL A 235 13.95 13.22 -4.56
N ASP A 236 13.89 12.65 -5.75
CA ASP A 236 14.01 13.40 -7.01
C ASP A 236 12.62 13.46 -7.63
N ALA A 237 11.89 14.56 -7.46
CA ALA A 237 10.52 14.72 -7.92
C ALA A 237 10.35 14.48 -9.43
N ALA A 238 11.41 14.65 -10.23
CA ALA A 238 11.39 14.39 -11.67
C ALA A 238 11.30 12.89 -12.01
N LYS A 239 11.64 11.98 -11.08
CA LYS A 239 11.47 10.55 -11.31
C LYS A 239 10.00 10.15 -11.14
N ASN A 240 9.47 9.45 -12.14
CA ASN A 240 8.18 8.73 -12.06
C ASN A 240 8.39 7.31 -11.54
N TYR A 241 9.49 6.67 -11.94
CA TYR A 241 9.79 5.32 -11.53
C TYR A 241 11.20 5.17 -10.96
N ARG A 242 11.31 4.22 -10.04
CA ARG A 242 12.60 3.67 -9.61
C ARG A 242 12.80 2.34 -10.34
N VAL A 243 13.71 2.32 -11.30
CA VAL A 243 14.08 1.09 -12.00
C VAL A 243 14.85 0.20 -11.02
N VAL A 244 14.34 -1.00 -10.77
CA VAL A 244 14.95 -1.99 -9.88
C VAL A 244 15.26 -3.23 -10.69
N ALA A 245 16.55 -3.46 -10.91
CA ALA A 245 17.08 -4.65 -11.56
C ALA A 245 17.14 -5.81 -10.58
N VAL A 246 16.19 -6.75 -10.68
CA VAL A 246 16.17 -7.97 -9.86
C VAL A 246 16.96 -9.05 -10.59
N PRO A 247 18.06 -9.56 -10.02
CA PRO A 247 18.84 -10.64 -10.63
C PRO A 247 18.00 -11.90 -10.77
N ALA A 248 18.09 -12.55 -11.92
CA ALA A 248 17.41 -13.82 -12.20
C ALA A 248 18.32 -15.04 -12.02
N ASP A 249 19.64 -14.85 -11.89
CA ASP A 249 20.66 -15.89 -11.68
C ASP A 249 20.84 -16.27 -10.20
N VAL A 250 19.77 -16.19 -9.42
CA VAL A 250 19.73 -16.59 -8.01
C VAL A 250 19.23 -18.02 -7.87
N SER A 251 19.52 -18.67 -6.73
CA SER A 251 18.98 -19.99 -6.45
C SER A 251 17.43 -19.96 -6.52
N PRO A 252 16.77 -21.02 -6.99
CA PRO A 252 15.32 -21.06 -7.04
C PRO A 252 14.69 -20.68 -5.70
N GLY A 253 13.82 -19.67 -5.74
CA GLY A 253 13.11 -19.14 -4.58
C GLY A 253 13.81 -18.02 -3.80
N GLU A 254 15.00 -17.59 -4.23
CA GLU A 254 15.72 -16.47 -3.62
C GLU A 254 15.50 -15.12 -4.32
N ALA A 255 14.65 -15.09 -5.36
CA ALA A 255 14.32 -13.87 -6.08
C ALA A 255 13.84 -12.76 -5.13
N ALA A 256 14.45 -11.58 -5.25
CA ALA A 256 14.22 -10.43 -4.38
C ALA A 256 12.91 -9.68 -4.70
N LEU A 257 11.80 -10.43 -4.73
CA LEU A 257 10.44 -9.96 -4.95
C LEU A 257 9.53 -10.30 -3.75
N PRO A 258 8.53 -9.48 -3.43
CA PRO A 258 7.61 -9.78 -2.32
C PRO A 258 6.82 -11.07 -2.56
N ASP A 259 6.64 -11.88 -1.52
CA ASP A 259 5.82 -13.11 -1.53
C ASP A 259 4.34 -12.87 -1.18
N ASN A 260 3.99 -11.68 -0.71
CA ASN A 260 2.62 -11.32 -0.34
C ASN A 260 2.05 -10.33 -1.38
N PRO A 261 0.87 -10.59 -1.98
CA PRO A 261 0.28 -9.73 -3.01
C PRO A 261 0.07 -8.29 -2.56
N LEU A 262 -0.21 -8.04 -1.28
CA LEU A 262 -0.49 -6.70 -0.76
C LEU A 262 0.77 -5.83 -0.66
N ALA A 263 1.96 -6.42 -0.78
CA ALA A 263 3.24 -5.73 -0.88
C ALA A 263 3.63 -5.35 -2.33
N TRP A 264 2.88 -5.80 -3.33
CA TRP A 264 3.11 -5.46 -4.75
C TRP A 264 2.49 -4.11 -5.16
N THR A 265 1.71 -3.49 -4.29
CA THR A 265 0.96 -2.25 -4.57
C THR A 265 1.85 -1.02 -4.86
N SER A 266 3.16 -1.10 -4.57
CA SER A 266 4.16 -0.08 -4.92
C SER A 266 4.86 -0.34 -6.27
N ILE A 267 4.56 -1.45 -6.95
CA ILE A 267 5.14 -1.85 -8.24
C ILE A 267 4.15 -1.48 -9.36
N ALA A 268 4.60 -0.68 -10.33
CA ALA A 268 3.79 -0.27 -11.48
C ALA A 268 3.98 -1.20 -12.69
N TYR A 269 5.22 -1.58 -12.98
CA TYR A 269 5.59 -2.39 -14.14
C TYR A 269 6.57 -3.49 -13.76
N VAL A 270 6.47 -4.63 -14.43
CA VAL A 270 7.47 -5.69 -14.44
C VAL A 270 7.85 -5.98 -15.88
N VAL A 271 9.13 -5.86 -16.22
CA VAL A 271 9.70 -6.43 -17.44
C VAL A 271 10.22 -7.81 -17.12
N TRP A 272 9.83 -8.79 -17.93
CA TRP A 272 10.25 -10.19 -17.86
C TRP A 272 11.06 -10.53 -19.11
N ASP A 273 12.32 -10.94 -18.94
CA ASP A 273 13.24 -11.20 -20.05
C ASP A 273 14.18 -12.38 -19.80
N GLU A 274 13.97 -13.48 -20.52
CA GLU A 274 14.78 -14.71 -20.45
C GLU A 274 14.87 -15.34 -19.05
N VAL A 275 13.85 -15.16 -18.20
CA VAL A 275 13.83 -15.73 -16.85
C VAL A 275 13.01 -17.00 -16.79
N ASP A 276 13.58 -18.04 -16.17
CA ASP A 276 12.88 -19.28 -15.85
C ASP A 276 11.79 -18.98 -14.78
N PRO A 277 10.50 -19.26 -15.06
CA PRO A 277 9.42 -19.06 -14.10
C PRO A 277 9.60 -19.86 -12.79
N GLU A 278 10.39 -20.94 -12.81
CA GLU A 278 10.66 -21.75 -11.62
C GLU A 278 11.60 -21.06 -10.61
N THR A 279 12.25 -19.97 -10.99
CA THR A 279 13.03 -19.13 -10.06
C THR A 279 12.18 -18.50 -8.96
N LEU A 280 10.88 -18.29 -9.19
CA LEU A 280 9.96 -17.71 -8.21
C LEU A 280 9.36 -18.79 -7.28
N ARG A 281 9.22 -18.47 -6.00
CA ARG A 281 8.46 -19.32 -5.04
C ARG A 281 6.97 -19.35 -5.43
N PRO A 282 6.22 -20.42 -5.13
CA PRO A 282 4.78 -20.47 -5.39
C PRO A 282 4.00 -19.24 -4.89
N ALA A 283 4.28 -18.77 -3.66
CA ALA A 283 3.65 -17.56 -3.11
C ALA A 283 3.97 -16.28 -3.91
N GLN A 284 5.17 -16.17 -4.50
CA GLN A 284 5.55 -15.04 -5.37
C GLN A 284 4.83 -15.12 -6.73
N ARG A 285 4.61 -16.33 -7.27
CA ARG A 285 3.85 -16.56 -8.51
C ARG A 285 2.39 -16.13 -8.32
N ASP A 286 1.77 -16.58 -7.23
CA ASP A 286 0.42 -16.17 -6.84
C ASP A 286 0.33 -14.66 -6.66
N ALA A 287 1.28 -14.06 -5.93
CA ALA A 287 1.32 -12.62 -5.70
C ALA A 287 1.43 -11.80 -7.00
N LEU A 288 2.17 -12.30 -8.00
CA LEU A 288 2.28 -11.67 -9.32
C LEU A 288 0.96 -11.75 -10.09
N VAL A 289 0.30 -12.92 -10.09
CA VAL A 289 -1.00 -13.11 -10.76
C VAL A 289 -2.09 -12.26 -10.11
N ASP A 290 -2.11 -12.18 -8.78
CA ASP A 290 -3.00 -11.30 -8.03
C ASP A 290 -2.67 -9.83 -8.33
N TRP A 291 -1.40 -9.42 -8.32
CA TRP A 291 -1.04 -8.05 -8.70
C TRP A 291 -1.50 -7.68 -10.12
N LEU A 292 -1.37 -8.61 -11.08
CA LEU A 292 -1.81 -8.43 -12.45
C LEU A 292 -3.32 -8.20 -12.54
N ASN A 293 -4.13 -9.04 -11.89
CA ASN A 293 -5.60 -8.91 -11.92
C ASN A 293 -6.11 -7.57 -11.37
N TRP A 294 -5.38 -6.92 -10.45
CA TRP A 294 -5.77 -5.65 -9.82
C TRP A 294 -5.22 -4.41 -10.53
N GLY A 295 -4.50 -4.57 -11.64
CA GLY A 295 -4.01 -3.46 -12.46
C GLY A 295 -2.51 -3.49 -12.76
N GLY A 296 -1.78 -4.51 -12.32
CA GLY A 296 -0.38 -4.71 -12.68
C GLY A 296 -0.14 -4.74 -14.19
N GLN A 297 1.05 -4.35 -14.61
CA GLN A 297 1.44 -4.27 -16.03
C GLN A 297 2.68 -5.13 -16.27
N LEU A 298 2.50 -6.30 -16.90
CA LEU A 298 3.58 -7.23 -17.22
C LEU A 298 4.01 -7.04 -18.67
N ILE A 299 5.31 -6.83 -18.89
CA ILE A 299 5.94 -6.70 -20.20
C ILE A 299 6.84 -7.92 -20.39
N VAL A 300 6.41 -8.86 -21.23
CA VAL A 300 7.19 -10.04 -21.61
C VAL A 300 7.97 -9.71 -22.87
N ASN A 301 9.28 -9.64 -22.74
CA ASN A 301 10.14 -9.30 -23.85
C ASN A 301 10.51 -10.53 -24.67
N GLY A 302 10.23 -10.51 -25.98
CA GLY A 302 10.63 -11.58 -26.89
C GLY A 302 12.04 -11.38 -27.49
N PRO A 303 12.55 -12.35 -28.27
CA PRO A 303 11.94 -13.63 -28.66
C PRO A 303 12.10 -14.77 -27.63
N ASP A 304 13.13 -14.70 -26.78
CA ASP A 304 13.60 -15.85 -26.00
C ASP A 304 12.74 -16.18 -24.76
N SER A 305 11.93 -15.23 -24.26
CA SER A 305 11.10 -15.46 -23.07
C SER A 305 9.90 -16.38 -23.32
N LEU A 306 9.31 -16.38 -24.52
CA LEU A 306 8.03 -17.06 -24.75
C LEU A 306 8.15 -18.58 -24.69
N ASP A 307 9.26 -19.13 -25.19
CA ASP A 307 9.51 -20.57 -25.14
C ASP A 307 9.75 -21.04 -23.69
N LEU A 308 10.40 -20.23 -22.86
CA LEU A 308 10.62 -20.51 -21.43
C LEU A 308 9.32 -20.46 -20.60
N LEU A 309 8.35 -19.65 -21.02
CA LEU A 309 7.07 -19.51 -20.32
C LEU A 309 6.05 -20.57 -20.72
N ARG A 310 6.32 -21.39 -21.74
CA ARG A 310 5.45 -22.49 -22.16
C ARG A 310 5.32 -23.53 -21.03
N GLY A 311 4.10 -23.96 -20.73
CA GLY A 311 3.80 -24.86 -19.61
C GLY A 311 3.87 -24.22 -18.22
N SER A 312 4.16 -22.93 -18.12
CA SER A 312 4.28 -22.22 -16.84
C SER A 312 2.95 -21.60 -16.37
N PHE A 313 2.94 -21.08 -15.14
CA PHE A 313 1.80 -20.37 -14.57
C PHE A 313 1.39 -19.10 -15.35
N LEU A 314 2.29 -18.54 -16.17
CA LEU A 314 2.01 -17.35 -17.00
C LEU A 314 1.40 -17.69 -18.36
N GLU A 315 1.60 -18.91 -18.88
CA GLU A 315 1.13 -19.31 -20.22
C GLU A 315 -0.35 -18.96 -20.47
N PRO A 316 -1.31 -19.26 -19.55
CA PRO A 316 -2.73 -18.94 -19.78
C PRO A 316 -3.02 -17.44 -19.89
N LEU A 317 -2.12 -16.61 -19.36
CA LEU A 317 -2.26 -15.15 -19.27
C LEU A 317 -1.56 -14.43 -20.43
N LEU A 318 -0.72 -15.14 -21.20
CA LEU A 318 0.01 -14.54 -22.31
C LEU A 318 -0.96 -14.07 -23.41
N PRO A 319 -0.67 -12.91 -24.04
CA PRO A 319 -1.42 -12.40 -25.18
C PRO A 319 -1.11 -13.14 -26.49
N ALA A 320 0.05 -13.82 -26.58
CA ALA A 320 0.47 -14.55 -27.75
C ALA A 320 1.47 -15.65 -27.38
N THR A 321 1.59 -16.65 -28.24
CA THR A 321 2.60 -17.72 -28.16
C THR A 321 3.63 -17.59 -29.29
N SER A 322 4.79 -18.20 -29.13
CA SER A 322 5.86 -18.25 -30.13
C SER A 322 5.60 -19.34 -31.18
N ASP A 323 5.76 -18.98 -32.46
CA ASP A 323 5.72 -19.90 -33.61
C ASP A 323 7.03 -19.84 -34.41
N GLY A 324 8.16 -19.88 -33.69
CA GLY A 324 9.50 -19.90 -34.26
C GLY A 324 10.09 -18.52 -34.61
N ALA A 325 11.40 -18.52 -34.88
CA ALA A 325 12.13 -17.32 -35.23
C ALA A 325 11.74 -16.83 -36.64
N ARG A 326 11.63 -15.50 -36.79
CA ARG A 326 11.38 -14.85 -38.09
C ARG A 326 12.27 -13.64 -38.28
N GLU A 327 12.45 -13.24 -39.53
CA GLU A 327 12.98 -11.92 -39.87
C GLU A 327 11.84 -10.90 -39.81
N ILE A 328 12.12 -9.72 -39.25
CA ILE A 328 11.20 -8.60 -39.22
C ILE A 328 11.41 -7.81 -40.51
N GLU A 329 10.32 -7.63 -41.26
CA GLU A 329 10.40 -7.01 -42.57
C GLU A 329 10.62 -5.49 -42.46
N PRO A 330 11.34 -4.87 -43.42
CA PRO A 330 11.54 -3.43 -43.45
C PRO A 330 10.23 -2.62 -43.41
N ASP A 331 9.15 -3.12 -44.00
CA ASP A 331 7.83 -2.48 -44.01
C ASP A 331 7.18 -2.45 -42.62
N GLU A 332 7.45 -3.46 -41.77
CA GLU A 332 7.01 -3.47 -40.38
C GLU A 332 7.73 -2.38 -39.57
N LEU A 333 9.04 -2.23 -39.79
CA LEU A 333 9.86 -1.19 -39.17
C LEU A 333 9.46 0.21 -39.65
N GLU A 334 9.09 0.37 -40.92
CA GLU A 334 8.57 1.63 -41.48
C GLU A 334 7.22 2.02 -40.85
N ARG A 335 6.30 1.07 -40.68
CA ARG A 335 5.02 1.32 -39.98
C ARG A 335 5.23 1.71 -38.53
N MET A 336 6.17 1.07 -37.84
CA MET A 336 6.54 1.43 -36.48
C MET A 336 7.15 2.83 -36.43
N GLU A 337 8.12 3.11 -37.28
CA GLU A 337 8.82 4.40 -37.28
C GLU A 337 7.87 5.55 -37.61
N SER A 338 7.05 5.41 -38.66
CA SER A 338 6.09 6.43 -39.09
C SER A 338 5.03 6.75 -38.04
N ARG A 339 4.65 5.77 -37.22
CA ARG A 339 3.64 5.96 -36.16
C ARG A 339 4.20 6.61 -34.91
N TRP A 340 5.42 6.24 -34.49
CA TRP A 340 5.95 6.61 -33.17
C TRP A 340 7.12 7.58 -33.20
N SER A 341 7.68 7.92 -34.37
CA SER A 341 8.62 9.03 -34.46
C SER A 341 7.90 10.34 -34.18
N VAL A 342 8.47 11.14 -33.30
CA VAL A 342 8.01 12.48 -32.95
C VAL A 342 9.14 13.47 -33.19
N GLY A 343 8.79 14.61 -33.76
CA GLY A 343 9.76 15.66 -34.05
C GLY A 343 10.50 15.52 -35.37
N THR A 344 11.43 16.45 -35.61
CA THR A 344 12.18 16.56 -36.88
C THR A 344 13.70 16.48 -36.70
N ARG A 345 14.21 16.63 -35.47
CA ARG A 345 15.66 16.61 -35.18
C ARG A 345 16.20 15.25 -34.74
N GLY A 346 15.31 14.28 -34.52
CA GLY A 346 15.67 12.94 -34.05
C GLY A 346 16.38 12.08 -35.08
N ARG A 347 17.24 11.16 -34.62
CA ARG A 347 17.81 10.13 -35.50
C ARG A 347 16.72 9.10 -35.84
N PRO A 348 16.57 8.75 -37.13
CA PRO A 348 15.62 7.74 -37.56
C PRO A 348 16.02 6.33 -37.09
N LEU A 349 15.10 5.40 -37.20
CA LEU A 349 15.31 3.99 -36.88
C LEU A 349 16.31 3.38 -37.88
N LEU A 350 17.35 2.72 -37.37
CA LEU A 350 18.32 2.04 -38.23
C LEU A 350 17.73 0.71 -38.75
N LYS A 351 17.20 0.74 -39.97
CA LYS A 351 16.60 -0.41 -40.65
C LYS A 351 17.60 -1.32 -41.36
N THR A 352 18.89 -0.96 -41.38
CA THR A 352 19.90 -1.75 -42.08
C THR A 352 20.26 -3.03 -41.31
N GLY A 353 20.54 -4.09 -42.06
CA GLY A 353 20.82 -5.42 -41.51
C GLY A 353 19.56 -6.21 -41.17
N VAL A 354 19.75 -7.50 -40.90
CA VAL A 354 18.66 -8.43 -40.56
C VAL A 354 18.13 -8.10 -39.17
N TRP A 355 16.82 -7.86 -39.07
CA TRP A 355 16.13 -7.74 -37.78
C TRP A 355 15.50 -9.08 -37.44
N THR A 356 15.85 -9.64 -36.30
CA THR A 356 15.33 -10.94 -35.86
C THR A 356 14.25 -10.74 -34.80
N GLY A 357 13.19 -11.52 -34.91
CA GLY A 357 12.14 -11.60 -33.91
C GLY A 357 11.52 -12.99 -33.87
N VAL A 358 10.39 -13.10 -33.21
CA VAL A 358 9.58 -14.32 -33.14
C VAL A 358 8.24 -14.11 -33.84
N GLN A 359 7.75 -15.14 -34.53
CA GLN A 359 6.39 -15.13 -35.04
C GLN A 359 5.43 -15.27 -33.85
N LEU A 360 4.57 -14.26 -33.68
CA LEU A 360 3.58 -14.27 -32.62
C LEU A 360 2.28 -14.87 -33.15
N ASN A 361 1.74 -15.84 -32.43
CA ASN A 361 0.39 -16.35 -32.63
C ASN A 361 -0.54 -15.78 -31.54
N PRO A 362 -1.42 -14.81 -31.87
CA PRO A 362 -2.26 -14.12 -30.88
C PRO A 362 -3.26 -15.07 -30.19
N ALA A 363 -3.44 -14.92 -28.89
CA ALA A 363 -4.45 -15.63 -28.11
C ALA A 363 -5.83 -14.95 -28.20
N ASP A 364 -6.90 -15.65 -27.81
CA ASP A 364 -8.25 -15.07 -27.75
C ASP A 364 -8.32 -13.85 -26.82
N GLY A 365 -8.95 -12.79 -27.29
CA GLY A 365 -9.08 -11.52 -26.55
C GLY A 365 -7.80 -10.67 -26.53
N SER A 366 -6.77 -11.06 -27.27
CA SER A 366 -5.59 -10.23 -27.50
C SER A 366 -5.82 -9.18 -28.59
N ARG A 367 -5.00 -8.14 -28.60
CA ARG A 367 -5.05 -7.04 -29.57
C ARG A 367 -3.64 -6.62 -29.95
N SER A 368 -3.40 -6.42 -31.24
CA SER A 368 -2.17 -5.78 -31.72
C SER A 368 -2.25 -4.26 -31.55
N LEU A 369 -1.13 -3.65 -31.17
CA LEU A 369 -1.07 -2.20 -31.03
C LEU A 369 -1.01 -1.51 -32.41
N PRO A 370 -1.67 -0.35 -32.60
CA PRO A 370 -1.61 0.39 -33.86
C PRO A 370 -0.17 0.75 -34.25
N GLY A 371 0.23 0.47 -35.49
CA GLY A 371 1.59 0.68 -35.99
C GLY A 371 2.62 -0.35 -35.49
N LEU A 372 2.19 -1.34 -34.71
CA LEU A 372 3.02 -2.43 -34.17
C LEU A 372 2.36 -3.78 -34.41
N THR A 373 1.58 -3.90 -35.50
CA THR A 373 0.96 -5.16 -35.91
C THR A 373 2.03 -6.24 -36.03
N ASP A 374 1.76 -7.41 -35.45
CA ASP A 374 2.68 -8.57 -35.41
C ASP A 374 4.04 -8.35 -34.70
N LEU A 375 4.24 -7.15 -34.14
CA LEU A 375 5.41 -6.80 -33.33
C LEU A 375 5.09 -6.70 -31.85
N VAL A 376 3.92 -6.19 -31.50
CA VAL A 376 3.51 -6.01 -30.10
C VAL A 376 2.03 -6.36 -29.94
N ILE A 377 1.77 -7.35 -29.09
CA ILE A 377 0.43 -7.86 -28.80
C ILE A 377 0.18 -7.70 -27.30
N GLU A 378 -1.00 -7.18 -26.95
CA GLU A 378 -1.43 -7.02 -25.57
C GLU A 378 -2.72 -7.79 -25.29
N ARG A 379 -2.93 -8.12 -24.01
CA ARG A 379 -4.16 -8.70 -23.50
C ARG A 379 -4.44 -8.12 -22.12
N ARG A 380 -5.72 -7.83 -21.86
CA ARG A 380 -6.20 -7.37 -20.56
C ARG A 380 -6.47 -8.59 -19.67
N ILE A 381 -5.97 -8.57 -18.44
CA ILE A 381 -6.17 -9.62 -17.44
C ILE A 381 -6.69 -8.95 -16.17
N GLY A 382 -7.95 -9.21 -15.81
CA GLY A 382 -8.67 -8.40 -14.83
C GLY A 382 -8.62 -6.92 -15.20
N ARG A 383 -8.10 -6.09 -14.30
CA ARG A 383 -7.81 -4.67 -14.57
C ARG A 383 -6.42 -4.46 -15.21
N GLY A 384 -5.48 -5.38 -15.03
CA GLY A 384 -4.13 -5.25 -15.53
C GLY A 384 -3.95 -5.65 -16.99
N ARG A 385 -2.69 -5.74 -17.40
CA ARG A 385 -2.32 -5.96 -18.80
C ARG A 385 -1.05 -6.79 -18.91
N VAL A 386 -1.04 -7.70 -19.87
CA VAL A 386 0.18 -8.38 -20.33
C VAL A 386 0.48 -7.92 -21.75
N LEU A 387 1.72 -7.50 -21.99
CA LEU A 387 2.26 -7.09 -23.27
C LEU A 387 3.35 -8.08 -23.68
N VAL A 388 3.30 -8.60 -24.91
CA VAL A 388 4.38 -9.40 -25.50
C VAL A 388 4.95 -8.67 -26.69
N THR A 389 6.28 -8.63 -26.78
CA THR A 389 7.00 -8.11 -27.94
C THR A 389 7.58 -9.26 -28.77
N ALA A 390 7.54 -9.12 -30.10
CA ALA A 390 8.18 -10.05 -31.02
C ALA A 390 9.70 -9.85 -31.10
N MET A 391 10.17 -8.65 -30.73
CA MET A 391 11.56 -8.21 -30.82
C MET A 391 12.10 -7.82 -29.45
N GLN A 392 13.43 -7.87 -29.34
CA GLN A 392 14.18 -7.54 -28.14
C GLN A 392 14.13 -6.01 -27.88
N LEU A 393 13.43 -5.60 -26.82
CA LEU A 393 13.31 -4.19 -26.42
C LEU A 393 14.64 -3.53 -26.09
N ALA A 394 15.66 -4.32 -25.73
CA ALA A 394 17.01 -3.84 -25.49
C ALA A 394 17.91 -3.83 -26.74
N ASP A 395 17.37 -4.06 -27.95
CA ASP A 395 18.15 -3.96 -29.19
C ASP A 395 18.74 -2.54 -29.34
N ARG A 396 20.06 -2.47 -29.56
CA ARG A 396 20.78 -1.20 -29.69
C ARG A 396 20.25 -0.33 -30.83
N ARG A 397 19.74 -0.92 -31.92
CA ARG A 397 19.15 -0.19 -33.04
C ARG A 397 17.86 0.50 -32.62
N LEU A 398 17.04 -0.17 -31.80
CA LEU A 398 15.82 0.40 -31.22
C LEU A 398 16.16 1.50 -30.21
N ILE A 399 17.12 1.27 -29.30
CA ILE A 399 17.53 2.26 -28.29
C ILE A 399 18.13 3.52 -28.95
N ASN A 400 18.84 3.37 -30.07
CA ASN A 400 19.45 4.51 -30.76
C ASN A 400 18.48 5.34 -31.62
N TRP A 401 17.24 4.87 -31.82
CA TRP A 401 16.18 5.61 -32.51
C TRP A 401 15.65 6.75 -31.65
N SER A 402 16.40 7.85 -31.62
CA SER A 402 16.10 8.97 -30.74
C SER A 402 14.90 9.82 -31.19
N ALA A 403 14.43 9.63 -32.43
CA ALA A 403 13.19 10.25 -32.89
C ALA A 403 11.94 9.63 -32.27
N GLY A 404 11.96 8.37 -31.81
CA GLY A 404 10.73 7.69 -31.40
C GLY A 404 10.80 6.73 -30.23
N VAL A 405 11.99 6.29 -29.79
CA VAL A 405 12.09 5.29 -28.70
C VAL A 405 11.38 5.75 -27.42
N ASP A 406 11.55 7.01 -27.00
CA ASP A 406 10.93 7.51 -25.78
C ASP A 406 9.39 7.56 -25.88
N ASN A 407 8.87 7.98 -27.04
CA ASN A 407 7.44 8.01 -27.32
C ASN A 407 6.85 6.59 -27.45
N LEU A 408 7.57 5.66 -28.10
CA LEU A 408 7.20 4.23 -28.14
C LEU A 408 7.05 3.68 -26.72
N PHE A 409 8.03 3.92 -25.85
CA PHE A 409 7.96 3.47 -24.47
C PHE A 409 6.81 4.14 -23.71
N ASN A 410 6.69 5.47 -23.75
CA ASN A 410 5.65 6.19 -23.01
C ASN A 410 4.23 5.82 -23.46
N ALA A 411 3.94 5.95 -24.76
CA ALA A 411 2.60 5.80 -25.30
C ALA A 411 2.22 4.34 -25.55
N ALA A 412 3.08 3.55 -26.19
CA ALA A 412 2.72 2.18 -26.57
C ALA A 412 2.99 1.18 -25.44
N ILE A 413 4.23 1.12 -24.94
CA ILE A 413 4.66 0.11 -23.96
C ILE A 413 4.12 0.41 -22.56
N LEU A 414 4.05 1.67 -22.14
CA LEU A 414 3.57 2.04 -20.81
C LEU A 414 2.13 2.55 -20.81
N ARG A 415 1.53 2.83 -21.98
CA ARG A 415 0.16 3.37 -22.11
C ARG A 415 -0.09 4.65 -21.30
N ARG A 416 0.92 5.51 -21.20
CA ARG A 416 0.78 6.80 -20.53
C ARG A 416 0.18 7.83 -21.49
N PRO A 417 -0.42 8.90 -20.96
CA PRO A 417 -0.95 10.00 -21.78
C PRO A 417 0.13 10.62 -22.69
N PRO A 418 -0.26 11.26 -23.80
CA PRO A 418 0.67 11.95 -24.68
C PRO A 418 1.29 13.17 -23.99
N ARG A 419 2.57 13.41 -24.24
CA ARG A 419 3.36 14.51 -23.68
C ARG A 419 3.65 15.59 -24.71
N ARG A 420 4.07 16.75 -24.21
CA ARG A 420 4.64 17.87 -24.96
C ARG A 420 5.89 18.35 -24.25
N PHE A 421 7.00 18.40 -24.97
CA PHE A 421 8.26 18.92 -24.48
C PHE A 421 8.35 20.43 -24.72
N VAL A 422 8.91 21.15 -23.75
CA VAL A 422 9.10 22.61 -23.77
C VAL A 422 10.53 22.97 -23.33
N PRO A 423 11.08 24.12 -23.76
CA PRO A 423 12.37 24.60 -23.28
C PRO A 423 12.38 24.81 -21.77
N ARG A 424 13.44 24.34 -21.12
CA ARG A 424 13.76 24.62 -19.72
C ARG A 424 14.72 25.80 -19.68
N GLU A 425 14.26 26.94 -19.19
CA GLU A 425 15.06 28.18 -19.10
C GLU A 425 16.13 28.08 -18.01
N THR A 426 17.30 27.51 -18.31
CA THR A 426 18.39 27.38 -17.34
C THR A 426 19.14 28.71 -17.20
N PHE A 427 19.31 29.24 -15.99
CA PHE A 427 20.07 30.47 -15.69
C PHE A 427 21.59 30.34 -15.92
N THR A 428 22.07 29.21 -16.41
CA THR A 428 23.50 28.96 -16.68
C THR A 428 23.82 29.17 -18.16
N ASP A 429 24.91 29.88 -18.42
CA ASP A 429 25.48 30.31 -19.72
C ASP A 429 25.88 29.16 -20.68
N SER A 430 25.35 27.95 -20.48
CA SER A 430 25.56 26.81 -21.36
C SER A 430 24.57 26.88 -22.53
N ASN A 431 25.10 26.94 -23.76
CA ASN A 431 24.40 26.84 -25.05
C ASN A 431 23.54 25.56 -25.26
N ARG A 432 23.18 24.82 -24.20
CA ARG A 432 22.27 23.67 -24.23
C ARG A 432 21.01 24.02 -23.45
N GLN A 433 19.90 24.20 -24.17
CA GLN A 433 18.57 24.17 -23.55
C GLN A 433 18.29 22.71 -23.14
N GLU A 434 17.65 22.50 -21.99
CA GLU A 434 17.15 21.18 -21.60
C GLU A 434 15.66 21.10 -21.94
N ALA A 435 15.15 19.91 -22.23
CA ALA A 435 13.72 19.71 -22.47
C ALA A 435 13.00 19.35 -21.16
N ALA A 436 11.94 20.07 -20.85
CA ALA A 436 10.99 19.72 -19.79
C ALA A 436 9.73 19.09 -20.39
N ALA A 437 9.12 18.13 -19.72
CA ALA A 437 7.91 17.44 -20.19
C ALA A 437 6.64 18.00 -19.51
N LEU A 438 5.60 18.21 -20.31
CA LEU A 438 4.23 18.51 -19.92
C LEU A 438 3.29 17.48 -20.56
N TRP A 439 2.04 17.37 -20.11
CA TRP A 439 1.02 16.61 -20.85
C TRP A 439 0.53 17.40 -22.06
N ALA A 440 0.14 16.72 -23.14
CA ALA A 440 -0.19 17.36 -24.41
C ALA A 440 -1.45 18.24 -24.35
N ASP A 441 -2.41 17.93 -23.47
CA ASP A 441 -3.66 18.67 -23.29
C ASP A 441 -3.48 20.05 -22.64
N GLY A 442 -2.23 20.47 -22.41
CA GLY A 442 -1.88 21.82 -21.95
C GLY A 442 -2.05 22.03 -20.45
N ASP A 443 -2.57 21.02 -19.75
CA ASP A 443 -2.68 21.04 -18.31
C ASP A 443 -1.29 20.85 -17.68
N PRO A 444 -0.73 21.84 -16.93
CA PRO A 444 0.48 21.61 -16.15
C PRO A 444 0.24 20.59 -15.02
N LEU A 445 -1.00 20.12 -14.87
CA LEU A 445 -1.42 19.26 -13.78
C LEU A 445 -0.81 17.85 -13.83
N ARG A 446 0.22 17.78 -13.00
CA ARG A 446 0.41 16.82 -11.90
C ARG A 446 1.22 15.60 -12.30
N VAL A 447 2.30 15.43 -11.56
CA VAL A 447 2.88 14.12 -11.34
C VAL A 447 1.82 13.31 -10.59
N ASP A 448 0.89 12.75 -11.37
CA ASP A 448 -0.30 12.09 -10.87
C ASP A 448 0.01 10.61 -10.70
N PRO A 449 -0.10 10.06 -9.48
CA PRO A 449 0.05 8.62 -9.27
C PRO A 449 -0.87 7.77 -10.14
N LEU A 450 -2.04 8.28 -10.54
CA LEU A 450 -3.02 7.56 -11.36
C LEU A 450 -2.53 7.28 -12.78
N PHE A 451 -1.60 8.08 -13.32
CA PHE A 451 -0.97 7.82 -14.62
C PHE A 451 0.28 6.96 -14.53
N ASN A 452 0.83 6.79 -13.32
CA ASN A 452 2.06 6.03 -13.11
C ASN A 452 1.78 4.57 -12.72
N THR A 453 0.67 4.28 -12.04
CA THR A 453 0.22 2.91 -11.81
C THR A 453 -1.22 2.73 -12.24
N ALA A 454 -1.58 1.55 -12.73
CA ALA A 454 -2.96 1.16 -13.01
C ALA A 454 -3.58 0.28 -11.91
N TRP A 455 -2.82 -0.06 -10.86
CA TRP A 455 -3.34 -0.77 -9.69
C TRP A 455 -4.45 0.05 -9.05
N ARG A 456 -5.63 -0.54 -8.83
CA ARG A 456 -6.73 0.12 -8.13
C ARG A 456 -7.42 -0.81 -7.14
N GLY A 457 -7.80 -0.24 -6.01
CA GLY A 457 -8.69 -0.86 -5.03
C GLY A 457 -9.78 0.12 -4.61
N PHE A 458 -11.04 -0.29 -4.67
CA PHE A 458 -12.19 0.53 -4.29
C PHE A 458 -12.06 1.06 -2.86
N VAL A 459 -11.66 0.24 -1.88
CA VAL A 459 -11.52 0.72 -0.51
C VAL A 459 -10.36 1.72 -0.35
N ARG A 460 -9.26 1.50 -1.09
CA ARG A 460 -8.03 2.31 -0.99
C ARG A 460 -8.12 3.64 -1.74
N ASP A 461 -8.67 3.63 -2.96
CA ASP A 461 -8.67 4.78 -3.88
C ASP A 461 -9.98 5.60 -3.86
N THR A 462 -10.94 5.23 -3.01
CA THR A 462 -12.18 6.01 -2.88
C THR A 462 -12.01 7.18 -1.92
N HIS A 463 -11.63 8.34 -2.49
CA HIS A 463 -11.48 9.60 -1.77
C HIS A 463 -12.71 10.49 -1.86
N ARG A 464 -12.90 11.36 -0.84
CA ARG A 464 -13.99 12.34 -0.78
C ARG A 464 -13.90 13.41 -1.88
N ASP A 465 -12.68 13.73 -2.29
CA ASP A 465 -12.37 14.63 -3.40
C ASP A 465 -11.38 13.90 -4.33
N PRO A 466 -11.71 13.71 -5.62
CA PRO A 466 -10.83 13.07 -6.60
C PRO A 466 -9.44 13.72 -6.71
N ASP A 467 -9.35 15.03 -6.45
CA ASP A 467 -8.09 15.79 -6.51
C ASP A 467 -7.16 15.53 -5.30
N ASN A 468 -7.58 14.70 -4.33
CA ASN A 468 -6.80 14.43 -3.12
C ASN A 468 -5.60 13.50 -3.33
N LEU A 469 -5.52 12.76 -4.44
CA LEU A 469 -4.37 11.91 -4.75
C LEU A 469 -3.30 12.64 -5.56
N ALA A 470 -3.70 13.72 -6.23
CA ALA A 470 -2.85 14.37 -7.19
C ALA A 470 -2.10 15.54 -6.51
N LEU A 471 -0.82 15.70 -6.85
CA LEU A 471 0.01 16.77 -6.28
C LEU A 471 -0.58 18.15 -6.59
N ARG A 472 -0.45 19.13 -5.70
CA ARG A 472 -1.08 20.45 -5.88
C ARG A 472 -0.05 21.49 -6.29
N PHE A 473 -0.41 22.40 -7.18
CA PHE A 473 0.37 23.62 -7.39
C PHE A 473 -0.22 24.73 -6.52
N GLN A 474 0.65 25.47 -5.84
CA GLN A 474 0.28 26.67 -5.11
C GLN A 474 1.10 27.84 -5.63
N ASP A 475 0.42 28.95 -5.95
CA ASP A 475 1.07 30.19 -6.38
C ASP A 475 1.86 30.77 -5.20
N GLU A 476 3.15 31.07 -5.42
CA GLU A 476 4.00 31.63 -4.35
C GLU A 476 3.55 33.05 -3.93
N ASP A 477 2.88 33.80 -4.81
CA ASP A 477 2.38 35.15 -4.52
C ASP A 477 1.24 35.18 -3.47
N ALA A 478 0.55 34.06 -3.24
CA ALA A 478 -0.49 33.96 -2.21
C ALA A 478 0.08 33.94 -0.76
N ASN A 479 1.37 33.61 -0.59
CA ASN A 479 2.03 33.53 0.71
C ASN A 479 2.69 34.85 1.17
N ASN A 480 2.67 35.90 0.36
CA ASN A 480 3.06 37.25 0.79
C ASN A 480 1.94 37.98 1.59
N GLY A 481 0.93 37.24 2.06
CA GLY A 481 -0.01 37.66 3.10
C GLY A 481 0.62 37.71 4.50
N LEU A 482 1.84 38.25 4.64
CA LEU A 482 2.27 38.78 5.93
C LEU A 482 1.23 39.85 6.33
N PRO A 483 0.60 39.81 7.51
CA PRO A 483 -0.07 41.00 8.01
C PRO A 483 0.98 42.12 7.95
N PRO A 484 0.66 43.30 7.40
CA PRO A 484 1.67 44.32 7.19
C PRO A 484 2.36 44.55 8.53
N MET A 485 3.65 44.18 8.61
CA MET A 485 4.44 44.51 9.77
C MET A 485 4.34 46.03 9.88
N ALA A 486 3.71 46.49 10.95
CA ALA A 486 3.64 47.90 11.27
C ALA A 486 5.06 48.37 11.65
N THR A 487 5.93 48.54 10.67
CA THR A 487 7.17 49.30 10.80
C THR A 487 6.81 50.78 10.67
N GLY A 488 5.96 51.26 11.58
CA GLY A 488 5.62 52.66 11.73
C GLY A 488 6.07 53.11 13.11
N PHE A 489 7.20 53.80 13.19
CA PHE A 489 7.46 54.66 14.33
C PHE A 489 6.30 55.67 14.45
N PRO A 490 5.77 55.93 15.65
CA PRO A 490 4.60 56.79 15.82
C PRO A 490 4.93 58.22 15.36
N GLY A 491 4.28 58.68 14.29
CA GLY A 491 4.35 60.09 13.86
C GLY A 491 4.54 60.39 12.36
N GLN A 492 4.58 59.40 11.46
CA GLN A 492 4.59 59.67 10.01
C GLN A 492 3.33 59.18 9.28
N PRO A 493 2.82 59.94 8.29
CA PRO A 493 1.66 59.54 7.50
C PRO A 493 1.99 58.33 6.63
N ASN A 494 1.09 57.33 6.62
CA ASN A 494 1.19 56.16 5.75
C ASN A 494 1.23 56.60 4.29
N PHE A 495 2.34 56.33 3.61
CA PHE A 495 2.35 56.33 2.16
C PHE A 495 1.68 55.05 1.67
N PRO A 496 0.67 55.12 0.78
CA PRO A 496 0.18 53.93 0.10
C PRO A 496 1.36 53.33 -0.68
N SER A 497 1.67 52.06 -0.43
CA SER A 497 2.63 51.32 -1.24
C SER A 497 2.14 51.38 -2.69
N LEU A 498 2.91 52.06 -3.53
CA LEU A 498 2.71 52.02 -4.98
C LEU A 498 2.82 50.56 -5.43
N PRO A 499 1.93 50.06 -6.31
CA PRO A 499 2.10 48.76 -6.92
C PRO A 499 3.47 48.79 -7.62
N SER A 500 4.36 47.87 -7.25
CA SER A 500 5.62 47.70 -7.97
C SER A 500 5.28 47.35 -9.41
N ALA A 501 5.49 48.30 -10.32
CA ALA A 501 5.43 48.09 -11.75
C ALA A 501 6.68 47.31 -12.20
N SER A 502 6.75 46.04 -11.80
CA SER A 502 7.59 45.03 -12.45
C SER A 502 6.65 44.07 -13.20
N ALA A 503 6.07 44.58 -14.28
CA ALA A 503 5.46 43.75 -15.30
C ALA A 503 6.60 43.00 -16.03
N GLY A 504 6.87 41.77 -15.62
CA GLY A 504 7.87 40.89 -16.25
C GLY A 504 8.58 39.92 -15.32
N THR A 505 7.85 39.09 -14.55
CA THR A 505 8.42 37.95 -13.81
C THR A 505 7.45 36.79 -13.88
N GLY A 506 7.85 35.66 -14.45
CA GLY A 506 7.02 34.47 -14.60
C GLY A 506 6.52 33.95 -13.25
N GLU A 507 5.25 33.61 -13.20
CA GLU A 507 4.56 33.02 -12.06
C GLU A 507 5.24 31.69 -11.68
N PHE A 508 5.89 31.62 -10.51
CA PHE A 508 6.49 30.41 -9.98
C PHE A 508 5.44 29.58 -9.25
N LEU A 509 5.33 28.30 -9.62
CA LEU A 509 4.38 27.35 -9.04
C LEU A 509 5.12 26.42 -8.06
N SER A 510 4.70 26.41 -6.80
CA SER A 510 5.22 25.48 -5.81
C SER A 510 4.47 24.15 -5.87
N LEU A 511 5.18 23.04 -6.07
CA LEU A 511 4.60 21.70 -6.10
C LEU A 511 4.48 21.15 -4.66
N GLN A 512 3.26 21.03 -4.18
CA GLN A 512 2.92 20.56 -2.84
C GLN A 512 2.55 19.07 -2.83
N PRO A 513 2.92 18.33 -1.76
CA PRO A 513 2.46 16.96 -1.54
C PRO A 513 0.94 16.85 -1.61
N ALA A 514 0.43 15.67 -1.97
CA ALA A 514 -0.99 15.43 -1.96
C ALA A 514 -1.52 15.48 -0.51
N PRO A 515 -2.78 15.92 -0.28
CA PRO A 515 -3.39 15.86 1.05
C PRO A 515 -3.42 14.45 1.63
N VAL A 516 -3.49 13.44 0.76
CA VAL A 516 -3.37 12.02 1.10
C VAL A 516 -2.04 11.51 0.58
N SER A 517 -1.10 11.23 1.48
CA SER A 517 0.20 10.67 1.12
C SER A 517 0.10 9.19 0.74
N GLY A 518 0.98 8.77 -0.18
CA GLY A 518 1.14 7.40 -0.64
C GLY A 518 0.66 7.17 -2.08
N GLY A 519 -0.15 8.08 -2.64
CA GLY A 519 -0.67 7.94 -4.01
C GLY A 519 -1.66 6.78 -4.17
N ALA A 520 -1.87 6.35 -5.42
CA ALA A 520 -2.80 5.29 -5.76
C ALA A 520 -2.38 3.94 -5.16
N GLY A 521 -3.35 3.25 -4.58
CA GLY A 521 -3.20 1.99 -3.87
C GLY A 521 -2.64 2.08 -2.46
N ALA A 522 -2.45 3.28 -1.91
CA ALA A 522 -2.10 3.46 -0.52
C ALA A 522 -3.29 3.14 0.39
N ILE A 523 -3.01 2.58 1.55
CA ILE A 523 -3.98 2.47 2.64
C ILE A 523 -4.30 3.88 3.13
N ASN A 524 -5.57 4.26 2.97
CA ASN A 524 -6.09 5.51 3.51
C ASN A 524 -7.20 5.22 4.51
N ASP A 525 -6.82 5.14 5.78
CA ASP A 525 -7.77 4.94 6.87
C ASP A 525 -8.76 6.11 7.02
N PHE A 526 -8.55 7.26 6.36
CA PHE A 526 -9.43 8.42 6.35
C PHE A 526 -10.09 8.66 4.98
N GLY A 527 -10.03 7.68 4.07
CA GLY A 527 -10.76 7.70 2.80
C GLY A 527 -12.28 7.76 2.98
N ALA A 528 -13.01 7.94 1.89
CA ALA A 528 -14.48 8.05 1.95
C ALA A 528 -15.12 6.74 2.42
N VAL A 529 -14.66 5.59 1.91
CA VAL A 529 -15.13 4.27 2.33
C VAL A 529 -14.79 4.01 3.80
N ALA A 530 -13.52 4.17 4.17
CA ALA A 530 -13.09 3.97 5.55
C ALA A 530 -13.84 4.88 6.54
N SER A 531 -14.09 6.13 6.18
CA SER A 531 -14.85 7.07 7.01
C SER A 531 -16.33 6.70 7.12
N ALA A 532 -16.97 6.26 6.03
CA ALA A 532 -18.34 5.76 6.06
C ALA A 532 -18.45 4.51 6.94
N VAL A 533 -17.56 3.54 6.76
CA VAL A 533 -17.51 2.32 7.58
C VAL A 533 -17.26 2.65 9.05
N ARG A 534 -16.33 3.56 9.38
CA ARG A 534 -16.07 3.98 10.77
C ARG A 534 -17.32 4.58 11.41
N LYS A 535 -18.08 5.40 10.67
CA LYS A 535 -19.32 5.99 11.16
C LYS A 535 -20.33 4.90 11.49
N THR A 536 -20.60 3.97 10.56
CA THR A 536 -21.50 2.84 10.81
C THR A 536 -21.03 1.96 11.96
N LEU A 537 -19.73 1.66 12.02
CA LEU A 537 -19.15 0.87 13.12
C LEU A 537 -19.32 1.59 14.45
N ARG A 538 -19.13 2.91 14.55
CA ARG A 538 -19.36 3.67 15.79
C ARG A 538 -20.82 3.67 16.22
N GLU A 539 -21.75 3.82 15.28
CA GLU A 539 -23.19 3.79 15.55
C GLU A 539 -23.68 2.39 15.95
N SER A 540 -23.02 1.35 15.42
CA SER A 540 -23.34 -0.05 15.72
C SER A 540 -22.54 -0.64 16.89
N ALA A 541 -21.39 -0.04 17.24
CA ALA A 541 -20.51 -0.50 18.29
C ALA A 541 -21.02 -0.04 19.65
N GLY A 542 -21.90 -0.85 20.22
CA GLY A 542 -22.38 -0.76 21.58
C GLY A 542 -23.05 -2.07 21.96
N VAL A 543 -23.16 -2.34 23.26
CA VAL A 543 -24.02 -3.43 23.72
C VAL A 543 -25.46 -2.99 23.45
N SER A 544 -26.25 -3.85 22.79
CA SER A 544 -27.68 -3.64 22.65
C SER A 544 -28.29 -3.52 24.05
N VAL A 545 -28.66 -2.30 24.45
CA VAL A 545 -29.45 -2.10 25.66
C VAL A 545 -30.84 -2.69 25.37
N PRO A 546 -31.42 -3.52 26.25
CA PRO A 546 -32.73 -4.11 26.02
C PRO A 546 -33.76 -3.05 25.62
N ASP A 547 -34.61 -3.36 24.65
CA ASP A 547 -35.62 -2.44 24.13
C ASP A 547 -36.48 -1.87 25.27
N SER A 548 -36.88 -0.60 25.21
CA SER A 548 -37.68 0.05 26.27
C SER A 548 -38.97 -0.72 26.57
N ARG A 549 -39.49 -1.44 25.57
CA ARG A 549 -40.64 -2.35 25.68
C ARG A 549 -40.39 -3.51 26.65
N PHE A 550 -39.17 -4.03 26.73
CA PHE A 550 -38.80 -5.08 27.67
C PHE A 550 -38.81 -4.55 29.10
N VAL A 551 -38.19 -3.40 29.35
CA VAL A 551 -38.17 -2.78 30.68
C VAL A 551 -39.58 -2.44 31.14
N ILE A 552 -40.37 -1.83 30.27
CA ILE A 552 -41.79 -1.51 30.54
C ILE A 552 -42.61 -2.79 30.74
N GLY A 553 -42.37 -3.84 29.95
CA GLY A 553 -43.05 -5.13 30.06
C GLY A 553 -42.75 -5.85 31.38
N CYS A 554 -41.49 -5.92 31.78
CA CYS A 554 -41.07 -6.47 33.07
C CYS A 554 -41.63 -5.66 34.24
N LEU A 555 -41.60 -4.32 34.16
CA LEU A 555 -42.17 -3.44 35.17
C LEU A 555 -43.70 -3.61 35.27
N ALA A 556 -44.40 -3.70 34.13
CA ALA A 556 -45.83 -3.92 34.07
C ALA A 556 -46.23 -5.29 34.64
N ALA A 557 -45.49 -6.35 34.27
CA ALA A 557 -45.68 -7.69 34.82
C ALA A 557 -45.43 -7.71 36.33
N TYR A 558 -44.36 -7.07 36.81
CA TYR A 558 -44.07 -6.94 38.23
C TYR A 558 -45.19 -6.21 38.98
N LEU A 559 -45.64 -5.06 38.48
CA LEU A 559 -46.75 -4.29 39.07
C LEU A 559 -48.05 -5.09 39.08
N PHE A 560 -48.35 -5.83 38.00
CA PHE A 560 -49.53 -6.69 37.92
C PHE A 560 -49.47 -7.84 38.93
N VAL A 561 -48.33 -8.52 39.04
CA VAL A 561 -48.15 -9.60 40.02
C VAL A 561 -48.22 -9.04 41.44
N LEU A 562 -47.56 -7.92 41.72
CA LEU A 562 -47.47 -7.33 43.06
C LEU A 562 -48.79 -6.74 43.56
N VAL A 563 -49.59 -6.12 42.68
CA VAL A 563 -50.79 -5.35 43.07
C VAL A 563 -52.07 -6.15 42.81
N PRO A 564 -52.63 -6.24 41.58
CA PRO A 564 -53.92 -6.88 41.37
C PRO A 564 -53.91 -8.39 41.59
N ALA A 565 -52.86 -9.11 41.16
CA ALA A 565 -52.84 -10.57 41.30
C ALA A 565 -52.60 -11.00 42.76
N ASN A 566 -51.62 -10.40 43.44
CA ASN A 566 -51.35 -10.61 44.86
C ASN A 566 -52.58 -10.26 45.71
N TRP A 567 -53.16 -9.07 45.54
CA TRP A 567 -54.33 -8.65 46.29
C TRP A 567 -55.54 -9.53 46.01
N GLY A 568 -55.83 -9.84 44.74
CA GLY A 568 -56.95 -10.70 44.34
C GLY A 568 -56.85 -12.12 44.92
N PHE A 569 -55.65 -12.70 44.94
CA PHE A 569 -55.38 -14.01 45.54
C PHE A 569 -55.67 -14.03 47.05
N PHE A 570 -55.16 -13.04 47.79
CA PHE A 570 -55.35 -12.96 49.24
C PHE A 570 -56.76 -12.53 49.66
N VAL A 571 -57.48 -11.80 48.81
CA VAL A 571 -58.92 -11.53 48.96
C VAL A 571 -59.73 -12.83 48.77
N ALA A 572 -59.41 -13.65 47.77
CA ALA A 572 -60.09 -14.92 47.54
C ALA A 572 -59.92 -15.90 48.72
N ILE A 573 -58.80 -15.85 49.43
CA ILE A 573 -58.49 -16.68 50.61
C ILE A 573 -58.97 -16.03 51.92
N ARG A 574 -59.59 -14.84 51.86
CA ARG A 574 -60.05 -14.03 53.01
C ARG A 574 -58.95 -13.70 54.04
N ARG A 575 -57.69 -13.59 53.60
CA ARG A 575 -56.53 -13.28 54.45
C ARG A 575 -55.70 -12.16 53.85
N VAL A 576 -56.28 -10.97 53.80
CA VAL A 576 -55.71 -9.79 53.14
C VAL A 576 -54.41 -9.31 53.81
N GLU A 577 -54.24 -9.57 55.11
CA GLU A 577 -53.03 -9.20 55.86
C GLU A 577 -51.76 -9.91 55.36
N LEU A 578 -51.90 -11.12 54.78
CA LEU A 578 -50.77 -11.87 54.23
C LEU A 578 -50.22 -11.27 52.92
N ALA A 579 -50.97 -10.41 52.24
CA ALA A 579 -50.51 -9.72 51.03
C ALA A 579 -49.32 -8.78 51.32
N TRP A 580 -49.29 -8.17 52.50
CA TRP A 580 -48.18 -7.33 52.96
C TRP A 580 -46.91 -8.13 53.23
N ALA A 581 -47.04 -9.38 53.70
CA ALA A 581 -45.92 -10.30 53.88
C ALA A 581 -45.44 -10.92 52.57
N ALA A 582 -46.33 -11.12 51.59
CA ALA A 582 -46.00 -11.65 50.27
C ALA A 582 -45.28 -10.64 49.37
N ALA A 583 -45.58 -9.34 49.50
CA ALA A 583 -44.95 -8.28 48.73
C ALA A 583 -43.40 -8.31 48.71
N PRO A 584 -42.69 -8.41 49.86
CA PRO A 584 -41.23 -8.51 49.86
C PRO A 584 -40.70 -9.81 49.22
N LEU A 585 -41.44 -10.92 49.31
CA LEU A 585 -41.07 -12.19 48.65
C LEU A 585 -41.23 -12.10 47.12
N ILE A 586 -42.30 -11.46 46.65
CA ILE A 586 -42.52 -11.17 45.23
C ILE A 586 -41.45 -10.22 44.70
N ALA A 587 -41.09 -9.19 45.47
CA ALA A 587 -40.03 -8.26 45.10
C ALA A 587 -38.66 -8.95 45.03
N LEU A 588 -38.33 -9.83 45.98
CA LEU A 588 -37.10 -10.64 45.94
C LEU A 588 -37.09 -11.62 44.76
N GLY A 589 -38.21 -12.29 44.48
CA GLY A 589 -38.33 -13.19 43.34
C GLY A 589 -38.23 -12.45 42.00
N ALA A 590 -38.89 -11.32 41.87
CA ALA A 590 -38.81 -10.46 40.68
C ALA A 590 -37.40 -9.88 40.51
N ALA A 591 -36.76 -9.42 41.59
CA ALA A 591 -35.37 -8.98 41.56
C ALA A 591 -34.43 -10.11 41.17
N TRP A 592 -34.63 -11.33 41.67
CA TRP A 592 -33.84 -12.50 41.29
C TRP A 592 -34.03 -12.87 39.82
N VAL A 593 -35.27 -12.84 39.30
CA VAL A 593 -35.56 -13.05 37.87
C VAL A 593 -34.91 -11.97 37.02
N VAL A 594 -35.06 -10.69 37.38
CA VAL A 594 -34.42 -9.58 36.66
C VAL A 594 -32.90 -9.70 36.73
N VAL A 595 -32.33 -10.08 37.86
CA VAL A 595 -30.88 -10.30 38.02
C VAL A 595 -30.41 -11.50 37.20
N GLN A 596 -31.13 -12.62 37.15
CA GLN A 596 -30.76 -13.76 36.30
C GLN A 596 -30.85 -13.42 34.82
N GLN A 597 -31.91 -12.69 34.42
CA GLN A 597 -32.10 -12.24 33.04
C GLN A 597 -31.09 -11.16 32.65
N ALA A 598 -30.69 -10.28 33.59
CA ALA A 598 -29.70 -9.22 33.37
C ALA A 598 -28.25 -9.70 33.56
N GLN A 599 -27.99 -10.73 34.35
CA GLN A 599 -26.68 -11.38 34.48
C GLN A 599 -26.23 -12.04 33.17
N LEU A 600 -27.18 -12.46 32.33
CA LEU A 600 -26.90 -12.89 30.95
C LEU A 600 -26.26 -11.77 30.10
N ASP A 601 -26.48 -10.49 30.43
CA ASP A 601 -26.02 -9.34 29.65
C ASP A 601 -24.98 -8.43 30.37
N ILE A 602 -24.81 -8.51 31.69
CA ILE A 602 -23.98 -7.54 32.46
C ILE A 602 -22.56 -8.08 32.79
N GLY A 603 -22.31 -9.39 32.72
CA GLY A 603 -21.11 -10.00 33.32
C GLY A 603 -19.81 -9.95 32.50
N PHE A 604 -19.83 -10.36 31.22
CA PHE A 604 -18.61 -10.58 30.43
C PHE A 604 -18.90 -10.42 28.93
N VAL A 605 -19.45 -9.27 28.54
CA VAL A 605 -19.83 -9.06 27.14
C VAL A 605 -18.59 -8.71 26.32
N ARG A 606 -18.31 -9.59 25.35
CA ARG A 606 -17.41 -9.33 24.24
C ARG A 606 -18.24 -9.33 22.97
N SER A 607 -18.17 -8.25 22.22
CA SER A 607 -18.87 -8.15 20.95
C SER A 607 -17.91 -7.86 19.81
N ARG A 608 -18.16 -8.53 18.68
CA ARG A 608 -17.47 -8.33 17.41
C ARG A 608 -18.50 -7.80 16.43
N THR A 609 -18.24 -6.60 15.92
CA THR A 609 -18.99 -6.05 14.78
C THR A 609 -18.05 -5.89 13.60
N GLU A 610 -18.39 -6.49 12.45
CA GLU A 610 -17.56 -6.45 11.25
C GLU A 610 -18.31 -5.85 10.06
N ILE A 611 -17.68 -4.89 9.39
CA ILE A 611 -18.09 -4.46 8.06
C ILE A 611 -16.94 -4.80 7.12
N ALA A 612 -17.23 -5.57 6.07
CA ALA A 612 -16.24 -5.94 5.09
C ALA A 612 -16.63 -5.48 3.68
N VAL A 613 -15.63 -5.30 2.83
CA VAL A 613 -15.79 -5.03 1.42
C VAL A 613 -14.99 -6.07 0.65
N LEU A 614 -15.67 -6.87 -0.17
CA LEU A 614 -15.10 -7.89 -1.03
C LEU A 614 -15.02 -7.35 -2.46
N GLU A 615 -13.81 -7.11 -2.94
CA GLU A 615 -13.55 -6.64 -4.30
C GLU A 615 -13.16 -7.81 -5.21
N LEU A 616 -13.87 -7.93 -6.34
CA LEU A 616 -13.66 -9.01 -7.32
C LEU A 616 -13.23 -8.45 -8.66
N GLN A 617 -12.35 -9.19 -9.35
CA GLN A 617 -11.96 -8.91 -10.73
C GLN A 617 -12.62 -9.92 -11.69
N PRO A 618 -12.79 -9.58 -12.98
CA PRO A 618 -13.36 -10.50 -13.96
C PRO A 618 -12.51 -11.76 -14.10
N ASP A 619 -13.17 -12.90 -14.25
CA ASP A 619 -12.58 -14.21 -14.55
C ASP A 619 -11.46 -14.68 -13.57
N THR A 620 -11.41 -14.14 -12.35
CA THR A 620 -10.50 -14.64 -11.28
C THR A 620 -11.26 -15.36 -10.17
N PRO A 621 -10.72 -16.46 -9.61
CA PRO A 621 -11.30 -17.13 -8.45
C PRO A 621 -10.95 -16.42 -7.13
N ARG A 622 -10.00 -15.48 -7.12
CA ARG A 622 -9.53 -14.78 -5.93
C ARG A 622 -10.14 -13.39 -5.82
N GLY A 623 -10.33 -12.92 -4.59
CA GLY A 623 -10.85 -11.58 -4.29
C GLY A 623 -10.12 -10.90 -3.15
N LEU A 624 -10.11 -9.58 -3.17
CA LEU A 624 -9.49 -8.75 -2.15
C LEU A 624 -10.55 -8.40 -1.11
N LEU A 625 -10.38 -8.91 0.10
CA LEU A 625 -11.32 -8.72 1.19
C LEU A 625 -10.74 -7.76 2.21
N THR A 626 -11.34 -6.57 2.30
CA THR A 626 -10.99 -5.58 3.33
C THR A 626 -12.01 -5.64 4.46
N ARG A 627 -11.56 -5.90 5.68
CA ARG A 627 -12.40 -5.96 6.89
C ARG A 627 -12.11 -4.78 7.79
N PHE A 628 -13.17 -4.22 8.35
CA PHE A 628 -13.13 -3.30 9.45
C PHE A 628 -13.82 -3.96 10.63
N THR A 629 -13.02 -4.39 11.61
CA THR A 629 -13.49 -5.12 12.78
C THR A 629 -13.50 -4.20 13.99
N ALA A 630 -14.65 -4.09 14.64
CA ALA A 630 -14.81 -3.45 15.93
C ALA A 630 -14.90 -4.50 17.05
N LEU A 631 -13.99 -4.40 18.01
CA LEU A 631 -13.90 -5.29 19.17
C LEU A 631 -14.24 -4.50 20.42
N TYR A 632 -15.35 -4.83 21.05
CA TYR A 632 -15.76 -4.28 22.33
C TYR A 632 -15.59 -5.31 23.44
N THR A 633 -15.22 -4.85 24.62
CA THR A 633 -15.17 -5.70 25.82
C THR A 633 -15.57 -4.93 27.06
N SER A 634 -16.33 -5.55 27.95
CA SER A 634 -16.65 -4.98 29.26
C SER A 634 -15.42 -4.90 30.17
N LEU A 635 -14.49 -5.86 30.07
CA LEU A 635 -13.25 -5.96 30.85
C LEU A 635 -12.02 -5.87 29.95
N SER A 636 -10.93 -5.29 30.46
CA SER A 636 -9.65 -5.22 29.74
C SER A 636 -9.26 -6.60 29.22
N THR A 637 -9.11 -6.73 27.90
CA THR A 637 -8.85 -8.01 27.22
C THR A 637 -7.81 -7.81 26.14
N THR A 638 -6.85 -8.73 26.06
CA THR A 638 -5.91 -8.80 24.95
C THR A 638 -6.42 -9.81 23.94
N TYR A 639 -6.59 -9.37 22.70
CA TYR A 639 -7.03 -10.22 21.61
C TYR A 639 -5.86 -10.69 20.75
N GLU A 640 -6.03 -11.86 20.14
CA GLU A 640 -5.22 -12.40 19.05
C GLU A 640 -6.13 -12.61 17.84
N MET A 641 -5.70 -12.15 16.67
CA MET A 641 -6.37 -12.37 15.40
C MET A 641 -5.50 -13.28 14.54
N GLU A 642 -6.04 -14.40 14.08
CA GLU A 642 -5.35 -15.32 13.15
C GLU A 642 -6.10 -15.36 11.82
N PHE A 643 -5.34 -15.26 10.73
CA PHE A 643 -5.84 -15.26 9.36
C PHE A 643 -5.43 -16.53 8.64
N ASP A 644 -6.38 -17.15 7.93
CA ASP A 644 -6.14 -18.37 7.15
C ASP A 644 -5.46 -18.08 5.79
N ASN A 645 -5.61 -16.86 5.27
CA ASN A 645 -5.07 -16.44 3.98
C ASN A 645 -3.91 -15.45 4.14
N PRO A 646 -3.13 -15.17 3.06
CA PRO A 646 -2.18 -14.07 3.04
C PRO A 646 -2.87 -12.74 3.36
N ALA A 647 -2.62 -12.26 4.58
CA ALA A 647 -3.29 -11.10 5.15
C ALA A 647 -2.29 -10.02 5.58
N VAL A 648 -2.75 -8.79 5.66
CA VAL A 648 -2.08 -7.69 6.37
C VAL A 648 -3.07 -7.00 7.29
N ALA A 649 -2.64 -6.56 8.47
CA ALA A 649 -3.54 -5.94 9.44
C ALA A 649 -2.88 -4.76 10.15
N THR A 650 -3.62 -3.66 10.28
CA THR A 650 -3.21 -2.47 11.02
C THR A 650 -4.29 -2.05 12.01
N PRO A 651 -3.94 -1.39 13.12
CA PRO A 651 -4.90 -0.63 13.89
C PRO A 651 -5.69 0.32 12.99
N PHE A 652 -6.99 0.41 13.21
CA PHE A 652 -7.85 1.36 12.52
C PHE A 652 -8.23 2.49 13.47
N PRO A 653 -8.00 3.77 13.11
CA PRO A 653 -8.26 4.88 14.02
C PRO A 653 -9.70 4.95 14.54
N ARG A 654 -9.78 5.10 15.87
CA ARG A 654 -10.89 5.61 16.71
C ARG A 654 -11.72 6.65 16.01
N SER A 655 -11.00 7.67 15.60
CA SER A 655 -11.45 9.04 15.51
C SER A 655 -10.97 9.72 14.26
N ALA A 656 -11.68 10.77 13.87
CA ALA A 656 -11.24 11.63 12.78
C ALA A 656 -9.90 12.29 13.15
N PRO A 657 -9.07 12.69 12.16
CA PRO A 657 -7.72 13.22 12.39
C PRO A 657 -7.65 14.40 13.37
N ASN A 658 -8.71 15.21 13.44
CA ASN A 658 -8.76 16.45 14.22
C ASN A 658 -9.27 16.27 15.66
N GLU A 659 -9.71 15.06 16.04
CA GLU A 659 -10.15 14.76 17.40
C GLU A 659 -8.91 14.45 18.27
N GLN A 660 -8.38 15.46 18.97
CA GLN A 660 -7.30 15.27 19.93
C GLN A 660 -7.75 14.35 21.05
N THR A 661 -7.24 13.12 21.04
CA THR A 661 -7.41 12.18 22.16
C THR A 661 -6.15 12.21 22.99
N THR A 662 -6.22 12.62 24.26
CA THR A 662 -5.11 12.51 25.21
C THR A 662 -4.92 11.04 25.59
N LEU A 663 -4.21 10.30 24.74
CA LEU A 663 -3.88 8.90 24.99
C LEU A 663 -2.52 8.80 25.69
N GLY A 664 -2.39 7.84 26.61
CA GLY A 664 -1.11 7.50 27.22
C GLY A 664 -0.12 6.93 26.21
N ALA A 665 1.00 6.39 26.67
CA ALA A 665 1.95 5.71 25.80
C ALA A 665 1.23 4.60 25.01
N PRO A 666 1.38 4.54 23.66
CA PRO A 666 0.61 3.62 22.85
C PRO A 666 1.00 2.16 23.16
N ALA A 667 -0.01 1.30 23.31
CA ALA A 667 0.19 -0.13 23.48
C ALA A 667 0.71 -0.75 22.17
N THR A 668 1.65 -1.67 22.28
CA THR A 668 2.24 -2.32 21.10
C THR A 668 1.37 -3.49 20.64
N VAL A 669 1.03 -3.50 19.37
CA VAL A 669 0.39 -4.63 18.70
C VAL A 669 1.38 -5.25 17.71
N ALA A 670 1.54 -6.57 17.77
CA ALA A 670 2.52 -7.31 16.99
C ALA A 670 1.87 -7.98 15.78
N TYR A 671 2.27 -7.56 14.59
CA TYR A 671 2.00 -8.28 13.35
C TYR A 671 3.04 -9.39 13.18
N GLU A 672 2.59 -10.64 13.21
CA GLU A 672 3.44 -11.81 13.02
C GLU A 672 3.05 -12.53 11.74
N ARG A 673 4.04 -12.91 10.95
CA ARG A 673 3.85 -13.79 9.79
C ARG A 673 4.66 -15.06 10.07
N GLN A 674 4.05 -16.23 9.99
CA GLN A 674 4.76 -17.52 10.01
C GLN A 674 4.18 -18.39 8.88
N GLU A 675 3.56 -19.52 9.22
CA GLU A 675 2.68 -20.27 8.31
C GLU A 675 1.39 -19.49 8.06
N LYS A 676 0.81 -18.93 9.13
CA LYS A 676 -0.34 -18.02 9.10
C LYS A 676 0.06 -16.60 9.49
N THR A 677 -0.76 -15.63 9.10
CA THR A 677 -0.65 -14.25 9.58
C THR A 677 -1.40 -14.12 10.90
N ARG A 678 -0.80 -13.42 11.87
CA ARG A 678 -1.38 -13.15 13.19
C ARG A 678 -1.21 -11.69 13.59
N LEU A 679 -2.19 -11.15 14.30
CA LEU A 679 -2.08 -9.89 15.03
C LEU A 679 -2.22 -10.18 16.52
N ARG A 680 -1.12 -10.06 17.27
CA ARG A 680 -1.01 -10.37 18.69
C ARG A 680 -0.90 -9.10 19.53
N ASP A 681 -1.11 -9.25 20.83
CA ASP A 681 -0.99 -8.18 21.81
C ASP A 681 -2.01 -7.03 21.58
N LEU A 682 -3.17 -7.32 20.96
CA LEU A 682 -4.22 -6.33 20.72
C LEU A 682 -4.99 -6.03 22.03
N ALA A 683 -4.46 -5.12 22.83
CA ALA A 683 -5.05 -4.73 24.10
C ALA A 683 -6.26 -3.79 23.90
N VAL A 684 -7.43 -4.23 24.33
CA VAL A 684 -8.67 -3.43 24.37
C VAL A 684 -9.00 -3.14 25.83
N SER A 685 -9.12 -1.85 26.16
CA SER A 685 -9.41 -1.40 27.52
C SER A 685 -10.83 -1.73 27.96
N SER A 686 -11.06 -1.78 29.27
CA SER A 686 -12.38 -2.02 29.86
C SER A 686 -13.42 -1.02 29.36
N ALA A 687 -14.59 -1.51 28.95
CA ALA A 687 -15.71 -0.70 28.44
C ALA A 687 -15.34 0.22 27.26
N THR A 688 -14.39 -0.21 26.44
CA THR A 688 -14.00 0.49 25.21
C THR A 688 -14.12 -0.43 24.00
N THR A 689 -14.16 0.21 22.83
CA THR A 689 -14.09 -0.47 21.54
C THR A 689 -12.80 -0.05 20.86
N GLU A 690 -12.04 -1.01 20.34
CA GLU A 690 -10.91 -0.76 19.43
C GLU A 690 -11.23 -1.29 18.05
N PHE A 691 -10.67 -0.64 17.04
CA PHE A 691 -10.89 -1.02 15.65
C PHE A 691 -9.61 -1.55 15.00
N VAL A 692 -9.77 -2.57 14.16
CA VAL A 692 -8.69 -3.13 13.34
C VAL A 692 -9.15 -3.18 11.90
N ARG A 693 -8.28 -2.77 10.98
CA ARG A 693 -8.45 -2.98 9.55
C ARG A 693 -7.53 -4.11 9.12
N SER A 694 -8.08 -5.08 8.41
CA SER A 694 -7.30 -6.14 7.78
C SER A 694 -7.66 -6.28 6.31
N GLU A 695 -6.69 -6.65 5.50
CA GLU A 695 -6.88 -6.96 4.08
C GLU A 695 -6.33 -8.34 3.80
N GLU A 696 -7.10 -9.14 3.07
CA GLU A 696 -6.79 -10.54 2.76
C GLU A 696 -7.03 -10.81 1.28
N MET A 697 -6.13 -11.56 0.66
CA MET A 697 -6.38 -12.11 -0.66
C MET A 697 -6.96 -13.51 -0.53
N ILE A 698 -8.28 -13.63 -0.63
CA ILE A 698 -9.01 -14.87 -0.38
C ILE A 698 -9.32 -15.62 -1.67
N ASP A 699 -9.32 -16.96 -1.60
CA ASP A 699 -9.96 -17.79 -2.60
C ASP A 699 -11.46 -17.86 -2.29
N ILE A 700 -12.30 -17.56 -3.28
CA ILE A 700 -13.76 -17.55 -3.12
C ILE A 700 -14.35 -18.93 -3.39
N GLY A 701 -13.56 -19.87 -3.91
CA GLY A 701 -14.00 -21.22 -4.21
C GLY A 701 -15.06 -21.22 -5.30
N ALA A 702 -14.76 -20.57 -6.44
CA ALA A 702 -15.68 -20.50 -7.57
C ALA A 702 -16.10 -21.92 -8.00
N ALA A 703 -17.37 -22.27 -7.78
CA ALA A 703 -17.89 -23.57 -8.15
C ALA A 703 -17.75 -23.77 -9.67
N SER A 704 -17.22 -24.91 -10.10
CA SER A 704 -17.16 -25.26 -11.51
C SER A 704 -18.59 -25.42 -12.04
N VAL A 705 -18.99 -24.58 -12.99
CA VAL A 705 -20.27 -24.73 -13.69
C VAL A 705 -20.08 -25.70 -14.85
N ALA A 706 -20.89 -26.75 -14.93
CA ALA A 706 -20.85 -27.72 -16.03
C ALA A 706 -20.94 -27.01 -17.39
N GLY A 707 -19.93 -27.21 -18.24
CA GLY A 707 -19.83 -26.58 -19.57
C GLY A 707 -19.12 -25.22 -19.62
N SER A 708 -18.58 -24.70 -18.51
CA SER A 708 -17.76 -23.49 -18.48
C SER A 708 -16.34 -23.78 -18.02
N SER A 709 -15.36 -23.63 -18.92
CA SER A 709 -13.93 -23.73 -18.61
C SER A 709 -13.32 -22.46 -18.03
N VAL A 710 -14.04 -21.33 -18.06
CA VAL A 710 -13.52 -20.04 -17.62
C VAL A 710 -13.71 -19.86 -16.11
N PRO A 711 -12.62 -19.56 -15.36
CA PRO A 711 -12.66 -19.28 -13.92
C PRO A 711 -13.46 -18.00 -13.62
N GLY A 712 -13.83 -17.78 -12.35
CA GLY A 712 -14.53 -16.56 -11.92
C GLY A 712 -15.60 -16.80 -10.86
N ALA A 713 -15.55 -16.04 -9.77
CA ALA A 713 -16.49 -16.15 -8.65
C ALA A 713 -17.91 -15.63 -8.97
N ILE A 714 -18.00 -14.51 -9.70
CA ILE A 714 -19.26 -13.98 -10.25
C ILE A 714 -19.01 -13.60 -11.70
N ARG A 715 -19.87 -14.04 -12.61
CA ARG A 715 -19.63 -13.90 -14.05
C ARG A 715 -20.83 -13.36 -14.80
N LEU A 716 -20.57 -12.46 -15.76
CA LEU A 716 -21.54 -12.03 -16.76
C LEU A 716 -21.35 -12.85 -18.04
N ALA A 717 -22.12 -13.92 -18.18
CA ALA A 717 -22.06 -14.82 -19.33
C ALA A 717 -23.09 -14.43 -20.40
N LYS A 718 -22.93 -14.95 -21.62
CA LYS A 718 -23.98 -14.91 -22.65
C LYS A 718 -24.92 -16.10 -22.47
N GLY A 719 -26.22 -15.85 -22.39
CA GLY A 719 -27.24 -16.89 -22.33
C GLY A 719 -27.50 -17.56 -23.69
N PRO A 720 -28.32 -18.62 -23.72
CA PRO A 720 -28.65 -19.36 -24.94
C PRO A 720 -29.25 -18.48 -26.04
N ASN A 721 -30.00 -17.45 -25.65
CA ASN A 721 -30.62 -16.48 -26.56
C ASN A 721 -29.72 -15.27 -26.86
N GLY A 722 -28.44 -15.30 -26.46
CA GLY A 722 -27.46 -14.24 -26.67
C GLY A 722 -27.50 -13.08 -25.66
N GLY A 723 -28.55 -12.96 -24.84
CA GLY A 723 -28.67 -11.93 -23.80
C GLY A 723 -27.70 -12.15 -22.62
N PRO A 724 -27.29 -11.09 -21.89
CA PRO A 724 -26.39 -11.23 -20.75
C PRO A 724 -27.10 -11.87 -19.55
N ARG A 725 -26.39 -12.78 -18.86
CA ARG A 725 -26.85 -13.44 -17.63
C ARG A 725 -25.77 -13.36 -16.56
N LEU A 726 -26.15 -13.05 -15.33
CA LEU A 726 -25.27 -13.07 -14.17
C LEU A 726 -25.32 -14.46 -13.54
N GLU A 727 -24.15 -15.04 -13.27
CA GLU A 727 -23.99 -16.33 -12.59
C GLU A 727 -23.33 -16.10 -11.24
N ASN A 728 -24.00 -16.48 -10.14
CA ASN A 728 -23.40 -16.51 -8.81
C ASN A 728 -22.70 -17.86 -8.63
N ARG A 729 -21.36 -17.90 -8.73
CA ARG A 729 -20.58 -19.12 -8.52
C ARG A 729 -19.88 -19.15 -7.16
N THR A 730 -20.22 -18.20 -6.28
CA THR A 730 -19.73 -18.16 -4.91
C THR A 730 -20.49 -19.17 -4.03
N ALA A 731 -19.92 -19.48 -2.87
CA ALA A 731 -20.61 -20.27 -1.85
C ALA A 731 -21.65 -19.46 -1.04
N TRP A 732 -21.84 -18.17 -1.34
CA TRP A 732 -22.66 -17.27 -0.54
C TRP A 732 -23.91 -16.82 -1.28
N ARG A 733 -25.01 -16.69 -0.53
CA ARG A 733 -26.21 -16.01 -1.00
C ARG A 733 -25.88 -14.52 -1.14
N LEU A 734 -26.13 -14.00 -2.32
CA LEU A 734 -25.99 -12.57 -2.62
C LEU A 734 -27.36 -11.92 -2.45
N GLU A 735 -27.44 -10.89 -1.64
CA GLU A 735 -28.64 -10.10 -1.39
C GLU A 735 -28.53 -8.75 -2.08
N ASP A 736 -29.67 -8.14 -2.39
CA ASP A 736 -29.72 -6.77 -2.94
C ASP A 736 -28.84 -6.60 -4.19
N VAL A 737 -28.82 -7.64 -5.05
CA VAL A 737 -27.93 -7.73 -6.20
C VAL A 737 -28.34 -6.71 -7.26
N MET A 738 -27.39 -5.86 -7.60
CA MET A 738 -27.49 -4.88 -8.67
C MET A 738 -26.38 -5.14 -9.68
N VAL A 739 -26.72 -5.13 -10.96
CA VAL A 739 -25.74 -5.11 -12.04
C VAL A 739 -25.82 -3.75 -12.69
N VAL A 740 -24.72 -3.01 -12.64
CA VAL A 740 -24.61 -1.64 -13.13
C VAL A 740 -23.40 -1.50 -14.03
N GLY A 741 -23.41 -0.52 -14.91
CA GLY A 741 -22.24 -0.21 -15.70
C GLY A 741 -22.35 1.10 -16.43
N ARG A 742 -21.21 1.54 -16.94
CA ARG A 742 -21.12 2.73 -17.76
C ARG A 742 -21.02 2.31 -19.22
N PRO A 743 -21.98 2.68 -20.08
CA PRO A 743 -21.87 2.37 -21.51
C PRO A 743 -20.65 3.06 -22.12
N ASP A 744 -20.06 2.41 -23.12
CA ASP A 744 -18.90 2.93 -23.84
C ASP A 744 -19.29 4.05 -24.82
N GLY A 745 -18.36 4.96 -25.12
CA GLY A 745 -18.51 5.96 -26.19
C GLY A 745 -19.42 7.16 -25.90
N LEU A 746 -20.05 7.25 -24.73
CA LEU A 746 -20.82 8.45 -24.36
C LEU A 746 -19.90 9.64 -24.06
N ARG A 747 -19.97 10.69 -24.89
CA ARG A 747 -19.43 12.02 -24.58
C ARG A 747 -20.42 12.76 -23.68
N GLY A 748 -19.96 13.30 -22.56
CA GLY A 748 -20.79 14.05 -21.61
C GLY A 748 -20.66 13.51 -20.17
N GLU A 749 -21.62 13.88 -19.33
CA GLU A 749 -21.68 13.44 -17.92
C GLU A 749 -21.73 11.91 -17.81
N ALA A 750 -21.04 11.37 -16.80
CA ALA A 750 -21.04 9.94 -16.54
C ALA A 750 -22.44 9.48 -16.11
N ARG A 751 -23.07 8.63 -16.92
CA ARG A 751 -24.37 8.01 -16.64
C ARG A 751 -24.22 6.50 -16.50
N LEU A 752 -24.99 5.91 -15.59
CA LEU A 752 -25.03 4.47 -15.39
C LEU A 752 -26.29 3.87 -16.02
N GLU A 753 -26.15 2.62 -16.43
CA GLU A 753 -27.26 1.75 -16.79
C GLU A 753 -27.13 0.43 -16.01
N GLY A 754 -28.25 -0.22 -15.71
CA GLY A 754 -28.25 -1.39 -14.85
C GLY A 754 -29.64 -1.93 -14.56
N CYS A 755 -29.69 -2.96 -13.73
CA CYS A 755 -30.92 -3.54 -13.20
C CYS A 755 -30.73 -4.07 -11.78
N TRP A 756 -31.83 -4.06 -11.05
CA TRP A 756 -32.00 -4.79 -9.80
C TRP A 756 -32.38 -6.25 -10.08
N LEU A 757 -31.66 -7.19 -9.45
CA LEU A 757 -31.91 -8.62 -9.56
C LEU A 757 -32.51 -9.21 -8.26
N GLY A 758 -32.44 -8.50 -7.14
CA GLY A 758 -32.90 -8.99 -5.84
C GLY A 758 -31.91 -9.96 -5.21
N ASP A 759 -32.39 -11.07 -4.67
CA ASP A 759 -31.55 -12.07 -4.02
C ASP A 759 -31.16 -13.19 -5.01
N LEU A 760 -29.90 -13.60 -4.97
CA LEU A 760 -29.33 -14.62 -5.85
C LEU A 760 -28.60 -15.69 -5.02
N GLU A 761 -29.18 -16.89 -4.99
CA GLU A 761 -28.63 -18.04 -4.26
C GLU A 761 -27.29 -18.54 -4.86
N PRO A 762 -26.47 -19.27 -4.09
CA PRO A 762 -25.26 -19.93 -4.61
C PRO A 762 -25.59 -20.83 -5.82
N GLY A 763 -24.84 -20.69 -6.91
CA GLY A 763 -25.04 -21.44 -8.15
C GLY A 763 -26.20 -20.94 -9.03
N ALA A 764 -26.99 -19.97 -8.57
CA ALA A 764 -28.12 -19.45 -9.32
C ALA A 764 -27.69 -18.51 -10.46
N VAL A 765 -28.57 -18.39 -11.45
CA VAL A 765 -28.36 -17.57 -12.65
C VAL A 765 -29.56 -16.64 -12.83
N ALA A 766 -29.29 -15.37 -13.16
CA ALA A 766 -30.31 -14.37 -13.43
C ALA A 766 -30.06 -13.63 -14.74
N ASN A 767 -31.12 -13.31 -15.49
CA ASN A 767 -30.99 -12.52 -16.71
C ASN A 767 -30.78 -11.05 -16.36
N VAL A 768 -29.91 -10.38 -17.13
CA VAL A 768 -29.57 -8.97 -16.93
C VAL A 768 -30.17 -8.15 -18.07
N ALA A 769 -30.79 -7.03 -17.72
CA ALA A 769 -31.28 -6.04 -18.69
C ALA A 769 -30.75 -4.67 -18.30
N PHE A 770 -29.97 -4.03 -19.17
CA PHE A 770 -29.43 -2.70 -18.87
C PHE A 770 -30.45 -1.63 -19.23
N LEU A 771 -30.93 -0.93 -18.21
CA LEU A 771 -31.81 0.24 -18.34
C LEU A 771 -31.12 1.46 -17.70
N PRO A 772 -31.39 2.70 -18.15
CA PRO A 772 -30.86 3.89 -17.49
C PRO A 772 -31.14 3.88 -15.99
N VAL A 773 -30.11 4.17 -15.19
CA VAL A 773 -30.21 4.22 -13.73
C VAL A 773 -30.34 5.68 -13.29
N ASP A 774 -31.53 6.07 -12.87
CA ASP A 774 -31.79 7.40 -12.32
C ASP A 774 -31.51 7.43 -10.81
N ARG A 775 -30.95 8.55 -10.33
CA ARG A 775 -30.73 8.85 -8.90
C ARG A 775 -31.34 10.20 -8.59
N GLU A 776 -32.06 10.30 -7.47
CA GLU A 776 -32.71 11.55 -7.04
C GLU A 776 -31.68 12.58 -6.57
N THR A 777 -30.65 12.11 -5.85
CA THR A 777 -29.48 12.88 -5.41
C THR A 777 -28.21 12.04 -5.57
N PRO A 778 -27.01 12.67 -5.63
CA PRO A 778 -25.73 11.95 -5.70
C PRO A 778 -25.54 10.91 -4.59
N ASP A 779 -26.07 11.19 -3.39
CA ASP A 779 -25.95 10.32 -2.21
C ASP A 779 -27.06 9.25 -2.13
N SER A 780 -28.14 9.39 -2.90
CA SER A 780 -29.25 8.43 -2.92
C SER A 780 -28.88 7.12 -3.62
N LEU A 781 -29.46 6.01 -3.16
CA LEU A 781 -29.30 4.71 -3.82
C LEU A 781 -30.33 4.55 -4.95
N PRO A 782 -29.94 3.93 -6.07
CA PRO A 782 -30.85 3.62 -7.16
C PRO A 782 -31.83 2.52 -6.75
N PHE A 783 -32.87 2.33 -7.57
CA PHE A 783 -33.93 1.32 -7.35
C PHE A 783 -34.68 1.45 -6.01
N PRO A 784 -35.16 2.65 -5.62
CA PRO A 784 -35.77 2.85 -4.31
C PRO A 784 -37.04 2.03 -4.08
N ARG A 785 -37.82 1.76 -5.15
CA ARG A 785 -39.04 0.94 -5.06
C ARG A 785 -38.71 -0.52 -4.80
N GLU A 786 -37.80 -1.07 -5.58
CA GLU A 786 -37.35 -2.46 -5.50
C GLU A 786 -36.71 -2.75 -4.13
N ARG A 787 -35.89 -1.81 -3.64
CA ARG A 787 -35.30 -1.89 -2.28
C ARG A 787 -36.36 -1.84 -1.19
N ALA A 788 -37.35 -0.94 -1.30
CA ALA A 788 -38.43 -0.85 -0.33
C ALA A 788 -39.28 -2.13 -0.30
N ASP A 789 -39.52 -2.75 -1.47
CA ASP A 789 -40.26 -4.00 -1.56
C ASP A 789 -39.44 -5.18 -1.01
N ALA A 790 -38.12 -5.24 -1.29
CA ALA A 790 -37.22 -6.22 -0.67
C ALA A 790 -37.20 -6.10 0.87
N ALA A 791 -37.14 -4.87 1.40
CA ALA A 791 -37.19 -4.62 2.84
C ALA A 791 -38.52 -5.08 3.48
N LYS A 792 -39.66 -4.88 2.81
CA LYS A 792 -40.97 -5.38 3.28
C LYS A 792 -41.03 -6.90 3.36
N VAL A 793 -40.43 -7.59 2.38
CA VAL A 793 -40.38 -9.06 2.37
C VAL A 793 -39.55 -9.60 3.53
N ARG A 794 -38.49 -8.88 3.93
CA ARG A 794 -37.58 -9.27 5.03
C ARG A 794 -38.14 -8.96 6.42
N GLY A 795 -39.01 -7.95 6.56
CA GLY A 795 -39.71 -7.68 7.82
C GLY A 795 -38.77 -7.39 9.00
N GLY A 796 -38.90 -8.15 10.10
CA GLY A 796 -38.16 -7.93 11.35
C GLY A 796 -36.64 -8.10 11.26
N ASP A 797 -36.16 -8.87 10.28
CA ASP A 797 -34.72 -9.12 10.06
C ASP A 797 -34.00 -7.85 9.56
N GLU A 798 -34.73 -6.92 8.92
CA GLU A 798 -34.14 -5.68 8.38
C GLU A 798 -33.64 -4.76 9.51
N ALA A 799 -34.35 -4.70 10.64
CA ALA A 799 -33.99 -3.86 11.78
C ALA A 799 -32.69 -4.30 12.48
N THR A 800 -32.27 -5.55 12.29
CA THR A 800 -31.04 -6.09 12.89
C THR A 800 -29.83 -6.01 11.95
N ARG A 801 -30.00 -5.61 10.69
CA ARG A 801 -28.90 -5.49 9.71
C ARG A 801 -27.93 -4.35 10.07
N LEU A 802 -26.67 -4.48 9.65
CA LEU A 802 -25.76 -3.34 9.59
C LEU A 802 -26.11 -2.47 8.38
N ASP A 803 -26.08 -1.15 8.54
CA ASP A 803 -26.31 -0.21 7.45
C ASP A 803 -25.08 -0.12 6.53
N LEU A 804 -25.25 -0.46 5.25
CA LEU A 804 -24.19 -0.38 4.24
C LEU A 804 -24.48 0.70 3.17
N ASP A 805 -25.53 1.48 3.32
CA ASP A 805 -26.08 2.33 2.26
C ASP A 805 -25.10 3.41 1.81
N THR A 806 -24.39 4.03 2.76
CA THR A 806 -23.36 5.03 2.44
C THR A 806 -22.17 4.43 1.69
N VAL A 807 -21.78 3.19 2.00
CA VAL A 807 -20.66 2.53 1.29
C VAL A 807 -21.12 2.06 -0.08
N MET A 808 -22.35 1.57 -0.18
CA MET A 808 -22.97 1.16 -1.43
C MET A 808 -23.16 2.34 -2.39
N SER A 809 -23.51 3.54 -1.88
CA SER A 809 -23.69 4.73 -2.71
C SER A 809 -22.38 5.17 -3.36
N LEU A 810 -21.25 5.05 -2.64
CA LEU A 810 -19.90 5.28 -3.15
C LEU A 810 -19.50 4.27 -4.24
N ALA A 811 -19.90 3.00 -4.11
CA ALA A 811 -19.63 1.98 -5.14
C ALA A 811 -20.43 2.22 -6.45
N LEU A 812 -21.52 2.97 -6.35
CA LEU A 812 -22.43 3.35 -7.45
C LEU A 812 -22.11 4.73 -8.04
N ASP A 813 -21.03 5.39 -7.62
CA ASP A 813 -20.62 6.68 -8.17
C ASP A 813 -20.13 6.53 -9.62
N ALA A 814 -20.88 7.13 -10.56
CA ALA A 814 -20.66 6.99 -12.00
C ALA A 814 -19.28 7.50 -12.47
N VAL A 815 -18.70 8.48 -11.76
CA VAL A 815 -17.38 9.05 -12.09
C VAL A 815 -16.27 8.00 -11.95
N ARG A 816 -16.49 6.99 -11.09
CA ARG A 816 -15.50 5.94 -10.78
C ARG A 816 -15.57 4.75 -11.72
N TYR A 817 -16.45 4.76 -12.72
CA TYR A 817 -16.55 3.72 -13.74
C TYR A 817 -15.76 4.12 -14.98
N GLU A 818 -14.88 3.22 -15.43
CA GLU A 818 -14.28 3.32 -16.76
C GLU A 818 -15.38 3.21 -17.83
N PRO A 819 -15.24 3.90 -18.98
CA PRO A 819 -16.12 3.65 -20.12
C PRO A 819 -16.16 2.16 -20.49
N GLY A 820 -17.36 1.60 -20.62
CA GLY A 820 -17.60 0.18 -20.88
C GLY A 820 -17.49 -0.75 -19.66
N GLU A 821 -17.15 -0.25 -18.47
CA GLU A 821 -17.06 -1.05 -17.25
C GLU A 821 -18.43 -1.50 -16.74
N ARG A 822 -18.52 -2.77 -16.35
CA ARG A 822 -19.68 -3.38 -15.68
C ARG A 822 -19.28 -3.88 -14.30
N ARG A 823 -20.11 -3.63 -13.30
CA ARG A 823 -19.95 -4.12 -11.93
C ARG A 823 -21.21 -4.80 -11.42
N VAL A 824 -21.02 -5.80 -10.57
CA VAL A 824 -22.04 -6.30 -9.65
C VAL A 824 -21.80 -5.64 -8.29
N ILE A 825 -22.89 -5.19 -7.67
CA ILE A 825 -22.89 -4.71 -6.29
C ILE A 825 -23.93 -5.54 -5.56
N ALA A 826 -23.51 -6.18 -4.48
CA ALA A 826 -24.38 -7.05 -3.71
C ALA A 826 -23.99 -7.02 -2.24
N ARG A 827 -24.84 -7.60 -1.41
CA ARG A 827 -24.63 -7.73 0.02
C ARG A 827 -24.56 -9.20 0.42
N VAL A 828 -23.72 -9.49 1.39
CA VAL A 828 -23.69 -10.77 2.12
C VAL A 828 -23.91 -10.45 3.60
N SER A 829 -25.03 -10.88 4.16
CA SER A 829 -25.46 -10.53 5.54
C SER A 829 -24.84 -11.43 6.61
N GLN A 830 -23.54 -11.71 6.49
CA GLN A 830 -22.76 -12.48 7.45
C GLN A 830 -21.29 -12.04 7.48
N VAL A 831 -20.58 -12.42 8.54
CA VAL A 831 -19.12 -12.36 8.61
C VAL A 831 -18.55 -13.45 7.70
N LEU A 832 -17.68 -13.09 6.76
CA LEU A 832 -17.02 -14.08 5.91
C LEU A 832 -15.96 -14.87 6.70
N PRO A 833 -15.77 -16.18 6.41
CA PRO A 833 -14.77 -17.00 7.09
C PRO A 833 -13.33 -16.55 6.78
N GLY A 834 -12.35 -17.13 7.49
CA GLY A 834 -10.92 -16.89 7.31
C GLY A 834 -10.24 -16.08 8.41
N LEU A 835 -11.01 -15.56 9.38
CA LEU A 835 -10.51 -14.77 10.51
C LEU A 835 -11.02 -15.32 11.85
N ALA A 836 -10.10 -15.92 12.60
CA ALA A 836 -10.31 -16.33 13.99
C ALA A 836 -9.86 -15.22 14.96
N ILE A 837 -10.66 -14.93 15.97
CA ILE A 837 -10.35 -13.94 17.01
C ILE A 837 -10.50 -14.58 18.37
N GLU A 838 -9.43 -14.55 19.16
CA GLU A 838 -9.38 -15.10 20.51
C GLU A 838 -9.09 -13.99 21.54
N PRO A 839 -9.75 -13.97 22.71
CA PRO A 839 -10.87 -14.83 23.09
C PRO A 839 -12.11 -14.56 22.23
N SER A 840 -12.93 -15.60 22.03
CA SER A 840 -14.13 -15.49 21.20
C SER A 840 -15.15 -14.50 21.79
N SER A 841 -15.87 -13.83 20.89
CA SER A 841 -16.97 -12.92 21.24
C SER A 841 -18.28 -13.69 21.37
N SER A 842 -19.06 -13.40 22.42
CA SER A 842 -20.39 -13.99 22.63
C SER A 842 -21.45 -13.40 21.68
N GLN A 843 -21.22 -12.17 21.20
CA GLN A 843 -22.07 -11.49 20.23
C GLN A 843 -21.27 -11.21 18.96
N GLN A 844 -21.76 -11.65 17.81
CA GLN A 844 -21.15 -11.42 16.51
C GLN A 844 -22.17 -10.84 15.55
N LYS A 845 -21.84 -9.72 14.93
CA LYS A 845 -22.65 -9.06 13.91
C LYS A 845 -21.76 -8.70 12.73
N GLY A 846 -22.19 -9.01 11.51
CA GLY A 846 -21.38 -8.71 10.33
C GLY A 846 -22.16 -8.54 9.06
N ALA A 847 -21.60 -7.74 8.14
CA ALA A 847 -22.10 -7.61 6.79
C ALA A 847 -20.95 -7.31 5.83
N THR A 848 -21.02 -7.88 4.63
CA THR A 848 -20.03 -7.68 3.58
C THR A 848 -20.67 -7.06 2.35
N LEU A 849 -20.11 -5.97 1.85
CA LEU A 849 -20.44 -5.42 0.54
C LEU A 849 -19.57 -6.11 -0.51
N VAL A 850 -20.18 -6.70 -1.53
CA VAL A 850 -19.48 -7.24 -2.70
C VAL A 850 -19.45 -6.18 -3.79
N VAL A 851 -18.26 -5.81 -4.25
CA VAL A 851 -18.02 -4.91 -5.39
C VAL A 851 -17.21 -5.69 -6.42
N GLY A 852 -17.91 -6.32 -7.37
CA GLY A 852 -17.25 -7.17 -8.36
C GLY A 852 -17.24 -6.55 -9.74
N ALA A 853 -16.08 -6.35 -10.34
CA ALA A 853 -16.00 -6.04 -11.77
C ALA A 853 -16.35 -7.28 -12.59
N LEU A 854 -17.34 -7.14 -13.47
CA LEU A 854 -17.81 -8.21 -14.37
C LEU A 854 -17.14 -8.18 -15.74
N GLY A 855 -16.57 -7.03 -16.09
CA GLY A 855 -15.89 -6.80 -17.35
C GLY A 855 -15.53 -5.34 -17.49
N TYR A 856 -14.50 -5.07 -18.28
CA TYR A 856 -14.04 -3.73 -18.58
C TYR A 856 -14.22 -3.41 -20.07
N GLY A 857 -14.33 -2.11 -20.37
CA GLY A 857 -14.30 -1.64 -21.75
C GLY A 857 -12.95 -1.89 -22.44
N PRO A 858 -12.89 -1.69 -23.77
CA PRO A 858 -11.64 -1.78 -24.51
C PRO A 858 -10.64 -0.75 -23.97
N LEU A 859 -9.35 -1.13 -23.95
CA LEU A 859 -8.30 -0.18 -23.63
C LEU A 859 -8.30 0.97 -24.65
N PRO A 860 -8.13 2.23 -24.20
CA PRO A 860 -8.12 3.38 -25.10
C PRO A 860 -7.02 3.25 -26.15
N ILE A 861 -7.18 3.88 -27.31
CA ILE A 861 -6.13 3.84 -28.34
C ILE A 861 -4.95 4.69 -27.88
N PRO A 862 -3.71 4.17 -27.85
CA PRO A 862 -2.58 4.99 -27.45
C PRO A 862 -2.30 6.12 -28.46
N LEU A 863 -1.98 7.29 -27.92
CA LEU A 863 -1.71 8.51 -28.68
C LEU A 863 -0.22 8.88 -28.57
N ALA A 864 0.37 9.32 -29.68
CA ALA A 864 1.75 9.78 -29.69
C ALA A 864 1.90 11.15 -29.00
N ASP A 865 3.10 11.41 -28.48
CA ASP A 865 3.50 12.71 -27.99
C ASP A 865 3.38 13.80 -29.07
N ALA A 866 3.17 15.04 -28.65
CA ALA A 866 3.01 16.19 -29.55
C ALA A 866 4.31 16.60 -30.26
N ASN A 867 5.47 16.35 -29.64
CA ASN A 867 6.81 16.65 -30.17
C ASN A 867 7.87 15.78 -29.47
N GLY A 868 9.10 15.80 -29.98
CA GLY A 868 10.23 15.09 -29.38
C GLY A 868 11.06 15.98 -28.44
N PRO A 869 11.77 15.41 -27.44
CA PRO A 869 12.66 16.18 -26.57
C PRO A 869 13.82 16.83 -27.34
N GLN A 870 14.21 16.27 -28.49
CA GLN A 870 15.31 16.78 -29.31
C GLN A 870 14.94 18.00 -30.16
N ASP A 871 13.66 18.31 -30.31
CA ASP A 871 13.21 19.50 -31.06
C ASP A 871 13.42 20.79 -30.28
N ILE A 872 13.61 20.67 -28.97
CA ILE A 872 13.81 21.78 -28.04
C ILE A 872 15.27 22.28 -28.05
N ASN A 873 16.22 21.40 -28.38
CA ASN A 873 17.66 21.66 -28.29
C ASN A 873 18.25 22.29 -29.54
#